data_AF-A0A9D5PJ78-F1
#
_entry.id   AF-A0A9D5PJ78-F1
#
_cell.length_a   1.000
_cell.length_b   1.000
_cell.length_c   1.000
_cell.angle_alpha   90.00
_cell.angle_beta   90.00
_cell.angle_gamma   90.00
#
_symmetry.space_group_name_H-M   'P 1'
#
loop_
_entity.id
_entity.type
_entity.pdbx_description
1 polymer ?
#
loop_
_entity_poly.entity_id
_entity_poly.type
_entity_poly.pdbx_seq_one_letter_code
_entity_poly.pdbx_strand_id
1 'polypeptide(L)'
;MFQKSSVENNDTVVFFCTKPSQMPCHMLNEGEICVFLRPKNSLDNTTFLISMKKLLLTALLTATCVVADAASEPNKPSSENPTVRLPRFISSGMVLQRGDTARVWGWADANTAIKVQFAGKKFDAVADADGRWSVAIPTTAKKLTGGPYKMTINELTLDDIWVGDVWLCSGQSNMDLHCARLEDLYKDETDHDSNPAIHLVQMGRTPQVVDPQDDVVPMGFYKWESMKPENVGHWSGIGYFYAKEMYRRTGVPQGIISASMGGSDIVAWCSEEVLSANAPRHLAQRNHLRTPGYLERNAGISRAISRAYNEAYEADDPGLNEKWMSADFDDSSWETVQQYDMNIGDENGRTWRGSLWFRKEFFVPDSLVGRDSLLRLGCLIDADVCYINGEKVGETGYQYPPRKYKLRANQLKAGRNVLCIRLKTNGSREKFVKDKPYRVLFHGGSFIDLEGEYKMHRGVLMPNQPGVEGVGNGVAMSLYVNVIHPLLPYRVAGILWYQGETNAGRPQEYGQLLPPMIDDWRKSFGNVPALIFGLANHMSRHDDANYGGGWALLREAQRLSAIKLDNAALVTLADLGEWNDIHPLNKKEAARRAVLQMLRLRGDRKVIAEGPTFRSVRYEGNRAIVTFNVMPGDSLCIAPSTVQHTSQGIITTDGKLRGFKIAEANGRFHWADAEIRPADRKNGTQDVVLTSAEVSNPAKVRYGWDDDPLITLYGSTGLPVAPFEAH
;
A
#
# COMPACT_ATOMS: atom_id res chain seq x y z
N MET A 1 23.65 -18.85 35.44
CA MET A 1 22.84 -19.65 34.49
C MET A 1 22.34 -18.72 33.39
N PHE A 2 22.84 -18.87 32.17
CA PHE A 2 22.34 -18.16 31.01
C PHE A 2 20.98 -18.76 30.61
N GLN A 3 19.94 -17.94 30.47
CA GLN A 3 18.71 -18.41 29.84
C GLN A 3 18.88 -18.20 28.32
N LYS A 4 19.06 -19.31 27.59
CA LYS A 4 19.14 -19.31 26.13
C LYS A 4 17.77 -18.90 25.59
N SER A 5 17.59 -17.65 25.15
CA SER A 5 16.41 -17.28 24.37
C SER A 5 16.63 -17.73 22.93
N SER A 6 15.72 -18.56 22.43
CA SER A 6 15.73 -19.16 21.11
C SER A 6 15.46 -18.13 20.01
N VAL A 7 16.51 -17.44 19.55
CA VAL A 7 16.57 -16.89 18.19
C VAL A 7 17.94 -17.26 17.63
N GLU A 8 18.06 -18.50 17.15
CA GLU A 8 19.15 -18.89 16.28
C GLU A 8 18.78 -18.43 14.87
N ASN A 9 19.45 -17.39 14.37
CA ASN A 9 19.57 -17.15 12.94
C ASN A 9 21.06 -17.09 12.62
N ASN A 10 21.46 -17.60 11.45
CA ASN A 10 22.75 -18.27 11.21
C ASN A 10 24.06 -17.52 11.51
N ASP A 11 24.07 -16.26 11.94
CA ASP A 11 25.30 -15.47 12.13
C ASP A 11 25.39 -14.61 13.41
N THR A 12 24.48 -14.71 14.39
CA THR A 12 24.61 -13.92 15.65
C THR A 12 23.93 -14.59 16.85
N VAL A 13 24.55 -14.54 18.03
CA VAL A 13 23.97 -14.97 19.32
C VAL A 13 23.90 -13.77 20.26
N VAL A 14 22.72 -13.48 20.79
CA VAL A 14 22.49 -12.41 21.79
C VAL A 14 22.37 -13.06 23.18
N PHE A 15 23.15 -12.56 24.15
CA PHE A 15 23.07 -12.99 25.55
C PHE A 15 22.46 -11.88 26.40
N PHE A 16 21.51 -12.24 27.27
CA PHE A 16 21.00 -11.37 28.32
C PHE A 16 21.51 -11.88 29.67
N CYS A 17 22.13 -11.02 30.47
CA CYS A 17 22.53 -11.33 31.85
C CYS A 17 21.59 -10.61 32.82
N THR A 18 20.93 -11.35 33.71
CA THR A 18 19.97 -10.81 34.68
C THR A 18 20.49 -10.83 36.13
N LYS A 19 21.75 -11.25 36.36
CA LYS A 19 22.37 -11.28 37.70
C LYS A 19 23.84 -10.82 37.67
N PRO A 20 24.20 -9.66 38.25
CA PRO A 20 25.55 -9.07 38.13
C PRO A 20 26.68 -9.81 38.87
N SER A 21 26.39 -10.80 39.72
CA SER A 21 27.34 -11.28 40.74
C SER A 21 28.25 -12.45 40.33
N GLN A 22 28.34 -12.82 39.04
CA GLN A 22 29.13 -13.99 38.60
C GLN A 22 30.15 -13.74 37.46
N MET A 23 30.62 -12.51 37.24
CA MET A 23 31.75 -12.23 36.35
C MET A 23 32.71 -11.17 36.94
N PRO A 24 34.00 -11.18 36.58
CA PRO A 24 34.97 -10.17 37.00
C PRO A 24 34.77 -8.91 36.15
N CYS A 25 33.73 -8.14 36.44
CA CYS A 25 33.56 -6.79 35.92
C CYS A 25 33.01 -5.92 37.05
N HIS A 26 33.90 -5.23 37.75
CA HIS A 26 33.58 -4.32 38.85
C HIS A 26 32.96 -2.97 38.38
N MET A 27 32.20 -2.93 37.28
CA MET A 27 31.64 -1.68 36.75
C MET A 27 30.26 -1.86 36.09
N LEU A 28 29.27 -2.40 36.82
CA LEU A 28 27.86 -2.30 36.41
C LEU A 28 26.96 -2.09 37.64
N ASN A 29 26.02 -1.15 37.55
CA ASN A 29 24.98 -0.92 38.57
C ASN A 29 23.72 -1.76 38.27
N GLU A 30 22.85 -1.96 39.27
CA GLU A 30 21.56 -2.63 39.08
C GLU A 30 20.71 -1.89 38.02
N GLY A 31 20.31 -2.60 36.96
CA GLY A 31 19.47 -2.07 35.87
C GLY A 31 20.15 -1.93 34.50
N GLU A 32 21.47 -2.15 34.39
CA GLU A 32 22.19 -2.07 33.12
C GLU A 32 22.10 -3.37 32.30
N ILE A 33 21.76 -3.26 31.00
CA ILE A 33 21.73 -4.38 30.05
C ILE A 33 22.99 -4.33 29.19
N CYS A 34 23.73 -5.44 29.14
CA CYS A 34 24.90 -5.60 28.29
C CYS A 34 24.55 -6.47 27.07
N VAL A 35 24.75 -5.95 25.86
CA VAL A 35 24.49 -6.67 24.60
C VAL A 35 25.83 -7.04 23.96
N PHE A 36 26.08 -8.33 23.79
CA PHE A 36 27.24 -8.85 23.07
C PHE A 36 26.83 -9.26 21.65
N LEU A 37 27.53 -8.75 20.64
CA LEU A 37 27.40 -9.20 19.24
C LEU A 37 28.71 -9.90 18.86
N ARG A 38 28.63 -11.17 18.42
CA ARG A 38 29.80 -11.95 17.99
C ARG A 38 29.58 -12.49 16.56
N PRO A 39 30.42 -12.14 15.58
CA PRO A 39 30.48 -12.84 14.30
C PRO A 39 31.16 -14.20 14.47
N LYS A 40 30.70 -15.23 13.75
CA LYS A 40 31.22 -16.60 13.89
C LYS A 40 32.67 -16.78 13.39
N ASN A 41 33.19 -15.85 12.56
CA ASN A 41 34.46 -16.00 11.84
C ASN A 41 35.34 -14.71 11.79
N SER A 42 35.74 -14.13 12.92
CA SER A 42 36.88 -13.18 12.92
C SER A 42 37.86 -13.49 14.05
N LEU A 43 39.15 -13.49 13.70
CA LEU A 43 40.28 -13.76 14.60
C LEU A 43 40.85 -12.49 15.25
N ASP A 44 40.17 -11.35 15.13
CA ASP A 44 40.68 -10.08 15.66
C ASP A 44 39.62 -9.34 16.49
N ASN A 45 40.00 -8.94 17.71
CA ASN A 45 39.09 -8.57 18.80
C ASN A 45 39.03 -7.05 19.10
N THR A 46 39.68 -6.20 18.30
CA THR A 46 40.14 -4.91 18.86
C THR A 46 39.50 -3.65 18.27
N THR A 47 38.77 -3.70 17.15
CA THR A 47 38.38 -2.44 16.47
C THR A 47 36.89 -2.04 16.61
N PHE A 48 35.98 -2.95 16.95
CA PHE A 48 34.54 -2.62 17.05
C PHE A 48 34.07 -2.17 18.45
N LEU A 49 34.88 -2.36 19.49
CA LEU A 49 34.47 -2.15 20.89
C LEU A 49 34.56 -0.69 21.36
N ILE A 50 35.26 0.18 20.63
CA ILE A 50 35.60 1.54 21.10
C ILE A 50 34.56 2.58 20.66
N SER A 51 33.89 2.39 19.51
CA SER A 51 32.93 3.37 18.98
C SER A 51 31.57 3.32 19.71
N MET A 52 31.01 2.12 19.94
CA MET A 52 29.70 1.99 20.61
C MET A 52 29.70 2.37 22.10
N LYS A 53 30.85 2.25 22.80
CA LYS A 53 30.96 2.60 24.23
C LYS A 53 30.79 4.09 24.51
N LYS A 54 31.19 4.98 23.58
CA LYS A 54 31.07 6.44 23.77
C LYS A 54 29.64 6.95 23.56
N LEU A 55 28.88 6.38 22.63
CA LEU A 55 27.50 6.81 22.36
C LEU A 55 26.53 6.42 23.49
N LEU A 56 26.64 5.19 24.02
CA LEU A 56 25.74 4.70 25.06
C LEU A 56 25.91 5.44 26.40
N LEU A 57 27.15 5.80 26.77
CA LEU A 57 27.41 6.54 28.01
C LEU A 57 26.87 7.98 27.97
N THR A 58 26.83 8.60 26.79
CA THR A 58 26.37 9.99 26.63
C THR A 58 24.84 10.09 26.54
N ALA A 59 24.17 9.04 26.02
CA ALA A 59 22.71 8.98 25.92
C ALA A 59 22.01 8.64 27.25
N LEU A 60 22.66 7.90 28.17
CA LEU A 60 22.07 7.55 29.47
C LEU A 60 22.08 8.69 30.50
N LEU A 61 22.93 9.71 30.33
CA LEU A 61 23.07 10.82 31.28
C LEU A 61 22.02 11.94 31.14
N THR A 62 21.09 11.85 30.18
CA THR A 62 20.04 12.88 29.96
C THR A 62 18.61 12.39 30.23
N ALA A 63 18.43 11.15 30.71
CA ALA A 63 17.10 10.54 30.90
C ALA A 63 16.64 10.42 32.37
N THR A 64 17.34 11.04 33.32
CA THR A 64 17.01 10.94 34.76
C THR A 64 16.91 12.31 35.40
N CYS A 65 15.79 13.00 35.18
CA CYS A 65 15.21 13.98 36.11
C CYS A 65 13.84 14.39 35.55
N VAL A 66 12.76 13.82 36.10
CA VAL A 66 11.50 14.50 36.51
C VAL A 66 10.55 13.37 36.93
N VAL A 67 10.59 13.00 38.21
CA VAL A 67 9.42 12.44 38.91
C VAL A 67 9.48 12.93 40.35
N ALA A 68 8.74 14.00 40.66
CA ALA A 68 8.25 14.29 42.01
C ALA A 68 7.14 15.34 41.94
N ASP A 69 6.10 15.07 42.74
CA ASP A 69 4.97 15.92 43.16
C ASP A 69 3.91 16.35 42.14
N ALA A 70 2.70 15.79 42.30
CA ALA A 70 1.69 16.44 43.16
C ALA A 70 0.45 15.56 43.29
N ALA A 71 0.17 15.09 44.51
CA ALA A 71 -1.16 14.68 44.94
C ALA A 71 -1.95 15.94 45.33
N SER A 72 -3.01 16.26 44.60
CA SER A 72 -4.18 16.98 45.11
C SER A 72 -5.33 16.85 44.11
N GLU A 73 -6.47 16.35 44.58
CA GLU A 73 -7.72 16.35 43.83
C GLU A 73 -8.17 17.81 43.59
N PRO A 74 -8.50 18.21 42.35
CA PRO A 74 -9.18 19.47 42.13
C PRO A 74 -10.68 19.29 42.33
N ASN A 75 -11.22 20.07 43.27
CA ASN A 75 -12.64 20.36 43.42
C ASN A 75 -13.33 20.51 42.06
N LYS A 76 -14.42 19.75 41.89
CA LYS A 76 -15.36 19.84 40.76
C LYS A 76 -15.97 21.26 40.73
N PRO A 77 -15.70 22.09 39.71
CA PRO A 77 -16.51 23.27 39.46
C PRO A 77 -17.77 22.79 38.74
N SER A 78 -18.94 23.03 39.33
CA SER A 78 -20.19 23.02 38.60
C SER A 78 -20.18 24.16 37.58
N SER A 79 -19.97 23.83 36.30
CA SER A 79 -20.22 24.75 35.20
C SER A 79 -21.28 24.16 34.28
N GLU A 80 -22.41 24.85 34.20
CA GLU A 80 -23.51 24.63 33.28
C GLU A 80 -23.03 24.72 31.82
N ASN A 81 -22.74 23.57 31.21
CA ASN A 81 -23.07 23.16 29.84
C ASN A 81 -22.37 21.83 29.56
N PRO A 82 -23.09 20.72 29.34
CA PRO A 82 -22.43 19.46 29.01
C PRO A 82 -21.71 19.61 27.67
N THR A 83 -20.40 19.41 27.68
CA THR A 83 -19.56 19.50 26.46
C THR A 83 -19.81 18.24 25.64
N VAL A 84 -20.75 18.32 24.71
CA VAL A 84 -20.97 17.24 23.72
C VAL A 84 -19.67 17.06 22.92
N ARG A 85 -19.18 15.83 22.84
CA ARG A 85 -18.01 15.44 22.05
C ARG A 85 -18.43 14.45 20.97
N LEU A 86 -17.98 14.67 19.74
CA LEU A 86 -18.24 13.77 18.62
C LEU A 86 -17.00 12.93 18.30
N PRO A 87 -17.16 11.75 17.66
CA PRO A 87 -16.06 11.07 16.99
C PRO A 87 -15.41 12.02 15.99
N ARG A 88 -14.09 11.95 15.83
CA ARG A 88 -13.34 12.98 15.08
C ARG A 88 -13.77 13.13 13.62
N PHE A 89 -14.26 12.05 13.01
CA PHE A 89 -14.75 12.03 11.63
C PHE A 89 -16.23 12.38 11.49
N ILE A 90 -16.99 12.55 12.59
CA ILE A 90 -18.31 13.19 12.54
C ILE A 90 -18.06 14.70 12.65
N SER A 91 -17.89 15.33 11.50
CA SER A 91 -17.48 16.73 11.39
C SER A 91 -18.12 17.41 10.17
N SER A 92 -17.97 18.74 10.08
CA SER A 92 -18.40 19.51 8.91
C SER A 92 -17.77 18.95 7.63
N GLY A 93 -18.53 18.95 6.52
CA GLY A 93 -18.11 18.35 5.25
C GLY A 93 -18.44 16.86 5.11
N MET A 94 -19.01 16.20 6.14
CA MET A 94 -19.32 14.77 6.05
C MET A 94 -20.47 14.48 5.08
N VAL A 95 -20.48 13.24 4.57
CA VAL A 95 -21.55 12.71 3.73
C VAL A 95 -22.30 11.62 4.48
N LEU A 96 -23.58 11.83 4.75
CA LEU A 96 -24.47 10.82 5.32
C LEU A 96 -24.96 9.87 4.22
N GLN A 97 -24.93 8.57 4.48
CA GLN A 97 -25.47 7.58 3.55
C GLN A 97 -26.97 7.81 3.32
N ARG A 98 -27.37 7.96 2.05
CA ARG A 98 -28.76 8.10 1.62
C ARG A 98 -29.47 6.76 1.56
N GLY A 99 -30.81 6.79 1.52
CA GLY A 99 -31.61 5.59 1.29
C GLY A 99 -31.64 4.62 2.48
N ASP A 100 -31.16 5.06 3.64
CA ASP A 100 -31.03 4.27 4.86
C ASP A 100 -31.38 5.14 6.09
N THR A 101 -30.96 4.72 7.27
CA THR A 101 -31.00 5.47 8.52
C THR A 101 -29.58 5.73 9.00
N ALA A 102 -29.09 6.95 8.76
CA ALA A 102 -27.79 7.39 9.21
C ALA A 102 -27.76 7.48 10.74
N ARG A 103 -26.60 7.21 11.34
CA ARG A 103 -26.38 7.35 12.78
C ARG A 103 -25.47 8.55 13.04
N VAL A 104 -25.86 9.37 14.01
CA VAL A 104 -24.99 10.41 14.59
C VAL A 104 -24.88 10.08 16.07
N TRP A 105 -23.66 10.06 16.60
CA TRP A 105 -23.38 9.64 17.96
C TRP A 105 -22.21 10.40 18.55
N GLY A 106 -22.02 10.26 19.86
CA GLY A 106 -20.91 10.86 20.56
C GLY A 106 -20.96 10.58 22.06
N TRP A 107 -20.30 11.47 22.79
CA TRP A 107 -20.20 11.44 24.24
C TRP A 107 -20.67 12.76 24.84
N ALA A 108 -21.21 12.70 26.05
CA ALA A 108 -21.53 13.83 26.91
C ALA A 108 -21.55 13.35 28.37
N ASP A 109 -21.74 14.25 29.34
CA ASP A 109 -21.96 13.82 30.71
C ASP A 109 -23.23 12.94 30.82
N ALA A 110 -23.21 11.95 31.70
CA ALA A 110 -24.34 11.03 31.88
C ALA A 110 -25.66 11.78 32.16
N ASN A 111 -26.76 11.28 31.59
CA ASN A 111 -28.09 11.88 31.61
C ASN A 111 -28.21 13.25 30.89
N THR A 112 -27.20 13.70 30.17
CA THR A 112 -27.30 14.89 29.32
C THR A 112 -28.36 14.69 28.24
N ALA A 113 -29.32 15.64 28.15
CA ALA A 113 -30.23 15.70 27.02
C ALA A 113 -29.51 16.20 25.75
N ILE A 114 -29.65 15.45 24.67
CA ILE A 114 -29.05 15.74 23.36
C ILE A 114 -30.16 16.06 22.37
N LYS A 115 -30.08 17.24 21.75
CA LYS A 115 -31.01 17.71 20.73
C LYS A 115 -30.27 17.86 19.40
N VAL A 116 -30.64 17.04 18.42
CA VAL A 116 -30.08 17.08 17.07
C VAL A 116 -31.13 17.66 16.11
N GLN A 117 -30.74 18.67 15.33
CA GLN A 117 -31.56 19.20 14.24
C GLN A 117 -30.86 18.97 12.90
N PHE A 118 -31.56 18.36 11.95
CA PHE A 118 -31.05 18.11 10.61
C PHE A 118 -32.19 18.18 9.58
N ALA A 119 -31.97 18.89 8.47
CA ALA A 119 -32.93 19.02 7.38
C ALA A 119 -34.36 19.39 7.83
N GLY A 120 -34.48 20.31 8.79
CA GLY A 120 -35.76 20.79 9.32
C GLY A 120 -36.46 19.84 10.31
N LYS A 121 -35.85 18.70 10.64
CA LYS A 121 -36.36 17.74 11.64
C LYS A 121 -35.53 17.79 12.91
N LYS A 122 -36.17 17.44 14.03
CA LYS A 122 -35.55 17.32 15.36
C LYS A 122 -35.50 15.86 15.79
N PHE A 123 -34.42 15.48 16.45
CA PHE A 123 -34.17 14.17 17.02
C PHE A 123 -33.62 14.35 18.42
N ASP A 124 -34.15 13.63 19.39
CA ASP A 124 -33.74 13.71 20.79
C ASP A 124 -33.06 12.41 21.22
N ALA A 125 -32.05 12.52 22.07
CA ALA A 125 -31.40 11.42 22.75
C ALA A 125 -31.00 11.84 24.17
N VAL A 126 -30.62 10.86 25.00
CA VAL A 126 -30.06 11.11 26.32
C VAL A 126 -28.77 10.30 26.42
N ALA A 127 -27.71 10.93 26.93
CA ALA A 127 -26.45 10.23 27.20
C ALA A 127 -26.66 9.20 28.32
N ASP A 128 -26.21 7.97 28.09
CA ASP A 128 -26.31 6.87 29.04
C ASP A 128 -25.34 7.04 30.23
N ALA A 129 -25.27 6.03 31.11
CA ALA A 129 -24.40 6.05 32.28
C ALA A 129 -22.90 6.14 31.93
N ASP A 130 -22.51 5.66 30.76
CA ASP A 130 -21.15 5.72 30.22
C ASP A 130 -20.92 6.99 29.38
N GLY A 131 -21.91 7.88 29.36
CA GLY A 131 -21.90 9.15 28.63
C GLY A 131 -22.13 9.00 27.13
N ARG A 132 -22.47 7.82 26.61
CA ARG A 132 -22.67 7.58 25.17
C ARG A 132 -24.09 7.96 24.77
N TRP A 133 -24.24 8.53 23.57
CA TRP A 133 -25.55 8.82 22.99
C TRP A 133 -25.54 8.57 21.49
N SER A 134 -26.71 8.31 20.91
CA SER A 134 -26.88 8.27 19.45
C SER A 134 -28.28 8.65 19.02
N VAL A 135 -28.39 9.20 17.82
CA VAL A 135 -29.67 9.44 17.13
C VAL A 135 -29.68 8.74 15.78
N ALA A 136 -30.86 8.25 15.39
CA ALA A 136 -31.14 7.67 14.10
C ALA A 136 -31.81 8.72 13.20
N ILE A 137 -31.17 9.05 12.08
CA ILE A 137 -31.63 10.06 11.12
C ILE A 137 -32.06 9.36 9.82
N PRO A 138 -33.37 9.24 9.54
CA PRO A 138 -33.84 8.64 8.29
C PRO A 138 -33.46 9.50 7.09
N THR A 139 -32.65 8.94 6.18
CA THR A 139 -32.20 9.56 4.93
C THR A 139 -32.87 8.93 3.70
N THR A 140 -34.00 8.23 3.91
CA THR A 140 -34.74 7.49 2.86
C THR A 140 -35.48 8.38 1.88
N ALA A 141 -35.82 9.61 2.27
CA ALA A 141 -36.56 10.52 1.39
C ALA A 141 -35.65 11.03 0.27
N LYS A 142 -36.02 10.74 -0.99
CA LYS A 142 -35.24 11.15 -2.19
C LYS A 142 -34.88 12.64 -2.22
N LYS A 143 -35.77 13.51 -1.74
CA LYS A 143 -35.54 14.97 -1.64
C LYS A 143 -34.41 15.39 -0.70
N LEU A 144 -33.96 14.48 0.18
CA LEU A 144 -32.81 14.73 1.04
C LEU A 144 -31.49 14.46 0.33
N THR A 145 -31.47 13.70 -0.76
CA THR A 145 -30.22 13.48 -1.52
C THR A 145 -29.72 14.81 -2.08
N GLY A 146 -28.47 15.16 -1.78
CA GLY A 146 -27.93 16.49 -2.07
C GLY A 146 -27.38 17.16 -0.82
N GLY A 147 -27.39 18.48 -0.82
CA GLY A 147 -26.79 19.34 0.19
C GLY A 147 -26.33 20.66 -0.43
N PRO A 148 -25.54 21.46 0.31
CA PRO A 148 -25.17 21.23 1.70
C PRO A 148 -26.32 21.52 2.68
N TYR A 149 -26.39 20.74 3.77
CA TYR A 149 -27.24 20.96 4.93
C TYR A 149 -26.42 21.44 6.12
N LYS A 150 -27.13 22.01 7.11
CA LYS A 150 -26.61 22.30 8.44
C LYS A 150 -27.16 21.28 9.44
N MET A 151 -26.31 20.82 10.36
CA MET A 151 -26.70 20.01 11.51
C MET A 151 -26.33 20.74 12.80
N THR A 152 -27.26 20.83 13.75
CA THR A 152 -26.94 21.33 15.10
C THR A 152 -27.14 20.22 16.11
N ILE A 153 -26.22 20.12 17.07
CA ILE A 153 -26.20 19.12 18.14
C ILE A 153 -25.96 19.88 19.44
N ASN A 154 -27.03 20.17 20.19
CA ASN A 154 -27.01 21.19 21.25
C ASN A 154 -26.36 22.49 20.72
N GLU A 155 -25.24 22.93 21.31
CA GLU A 155 -24.50 24.13 20.91
C GLU A 155 -23.52 23.91 19.74
N LEU A 156 -23.25 22.66 19.37
CA LEU A 156 -22.38 22.34 18.24
C LEU A 156 -23.10 22.57 16.91
N THR A 157 -22.38 23.12 15.95
CA THR A 157 -22.82 23.26 14.56
C THR A 157 -21.86 22.49 13.65
N LEU A 158 -22.41 21.62 12.81
CA LEU A 158 -21.72 21.03 11.68
C LEU A 158 -22.31 21.59 10.38
N ASP A 159 -21.46 22.18 9.56
CA ASP A 159 -21.82 22.78 8.28
C ASP A 159 -21.41 21.85 7.12
N ASP A 160 -21.88 22.16 5.91
CA ASP A 160 -21.49 21.43 4.69
C ASP A 160 -21.80 19.92 4.77
N ILE A 161 -22.97 19.55 5.30
CA ILE A 161 -23.39 18.15 5.44
C ILE A 161 -24.12 17.71 4.19
N TRP A 162 -23.66 16.63 3.55
CA TRP A 162 -24.28 16.09 2.35
C TRP A 162 -25.00 14.78 2.65
N VAL A 163 -25.96 14.42 1.80
CA VAL A 163 -26.64 13.12 1.83
C VAL A 163 -26.41 12.46 0.47
N GLY A 164 -25.63 11.39 0.46
CA GLY A 164 -25.06 10.80 -0.74
C GLY A 164 -24.77 9.30 -0.59
N ASP A 165 -23.99 8.75 -1.52
CA ASP A 165 -23.46 7.39 -1.37
C ASP A 165 -22.07 7.45 -0.70
N VAL A 166 -21.88 6.69 0.38
CA VAL A 166 -20.65 6.66 1.17
C VAL A 166 -19.91 5.34 0.94
N TRP A 167 -18.61 5.39 0.69
CA TRP A 167 -17.83 4.21 0.32
C TRP A 167 -16.68 3.99 1.31
N LEU A 168 -16.58 2.79 1.86
CA LEU A 168 -15.41 2.37 2.64
C LEU A 168 -14.32 1.89 1.68
N CYS A 169 -13.30 2.71 1.47
CA CYS A 169 -12.12 2.37 0.68
C CYS A 169 -11.02 1.86 1.61
N SER A 170 -10.76 0.55 1.61
CA SER A 170 -9.83 -0.08 2.55
C SER A 170 -8.85 -1.03 1.86
N GLY A 171 -7.80 -1.41 2.59
CA GLY A 171 -6.71 -2.25 2.10
C GLY A 171 -5.36 -1.57 2.29
N GLN A 172 -4.44 -1.76 1.35
CA GLN A 172 -3.05 -1.32 1.51
C GLN A 172 -2.63 -0.20 0.54
N SER A 173 -1.32 -0.11 0.29
CA SER A 173 -0.67 0.96 -0.47
C SER A 173 -1.33 1.26 -1.82
N ASN A 174 -1.87 0.28 -2.54
CA ASN A 174 -2.54 0.54 -3.82
C ASN A 174 -3.93 1.17 -3.71
N MET A 175 -4.64 0.97 -2.59
CA MET A 175 -5.82 1.77 -2.21
C MET A 175 -5.37 3.14 -1.69
N ASP A 176 -4.24 3.18 -1.00
CA ASP A 176 -3.76 4.36 -0.29
C ASP A 176 -3.05 5.40 -1.16
N LEU A 177 -2.49 4.98 -2.30
CA LEU A 177 -1.60 5.77 -3.14
C LEU A 177 -2.23 7.13 -3.51
N HIS A 178 -1.59 8.22 -3.14
CA HIS A 178 -2.15 9.56 -3.32
C HIS A 178 -2.09 10.05 -4.79
N CYS A 179 -2.99 10.95 -5.19
CA CYS A 179 -3.01 11.49 -6.57
C CYS A 179 -1.72 12.21 -6.97
N ALA A 180 -0.97 12.80 -6.03
CA ALA A 180 0.35 13.39 -6.30
C ALA A 180 1.35 12.37 -6.89
N ARG A 181 1.17 11.08 -6.61
CA ARG A 181 1.97 9.99 -7.21
C ARG A 181 1.61 9.73 -8.68
N LEU A 182 0.50 10.25 -9.16
CA LEU A 182 -0.07 9.98 -10.49
C LEU A 182 0.05 11.17 -11.45
N GLU A 183 0.70 12.26 -11.04
CA GLU A 183 0.83 13.50 -11.81
C GLU A 183 1.42 13.30 -13.21
N ASP A 184 2.27 12.27 -13.39
CA ASP A 184 2.84 11.99 -14.72
C ASP A 184 1.77 11.63 -15.77
N LEU A 185 0.61 11.12 -15.33
CA LEU A 185 -0.51 10.77 -16.22
C LEU A 185 -1.69 11.73 -16.07
N TYR A 186 -1.92 12.30 -14.88
CA TYR A 186 -3.19 12.95 -14.55
C TYR A 186 -3.06 14.35 -13.97
N LYS A 187 -1.88 14.99 -14.05
CA LYS A 187 -1.69 16.34 -13.49
C LYS A 187 -2.72 17.35 -14.01
N ASP A 188 -2.94 17.39 -15.32
CA ASP A 188 -3.90 18.31 -15.92
C ASP A 188 -5.32 18.10 -15.38
N GLU A 189 -5.70 16.86 -15.08
CA GLU A 189 -7.02 16.55 -14.51
C GLU A 189 -7.10 16.97 -13.03
N THR A 190 -6.07 16.67 -12.23
CA THR A 190 -6.05 16.99 -10.80
C THR A 190 -5.92 18.49 -10.54
N ASP A 191 -5.20 19.24 -11.38
CA ASP A 191 -4.99 20.68 -11.21
C ASP A 191 -6.25 21.53 -11.47
N HIS A 192 -7.29 20.96 -12.11
CA HIS A 192 -8.50 21.70 -12.50
C HIS A 192 -9.79 21.17 -11.85
N ASP A 193 -9.72 20.01 -11.21
CA ASP A 193 -10.90 19.34 -10.69
C ASP A 193 -11.42 19.94 -9.39
N SER A 194 -12.66 20.43 -9.43
CA SER A 194 -13.38 20.86 -8.23
C SER A 194 -14.82 20.36 -8.28
N ASN A 195 -15.30 19.81 -7.16
CA ASN A 195 -16.69 19.40 -7.00
C ASN A 195 -17.09 19.44 -5.52
N PRO A 196 -17.94 20.39 -5.10
CA PRO A 196 -18.32 20.53 -3.70
C PRO A 196 -19.22 19.41 -3.19
N ALA A 197 -19.70 18.50 -4.04
CA ALA A 197 -20.54 17.36 -3.65
C ALA A 197 -19.75 16.04 -3.54
N ILE A 198 -18.42 16.08 -3.75
CA ILE A 198 -17.53 14.93 -3.56
C ILE A 198 -16.62 15.23 -2.38
N HIS A 199 -16.63 14.36 -1.39
CA HIS A 199 -15.85 14.52 -0.17
C HIS A 199 -15.06 13.27 0.14
N LEU A 200 -13.90 13.48 0.77
CA LEU A 200 -13.05 12.42 1.28
C LEU A 200 -12.67 12.72 2.72
N VAL A 201 -12.69 11.69 3.56
CA VAL A 201 -12.02 11.69 4.86
C VAL A 201 -10.97 10.61 4.86
N GLN A 202 -9.76 11.00 5.24
CA GLN A 202 -8.71 10.04 5.53
C GLN A 202 -8.92 9.48 6.94
N MET A 203 -8.73 8.19 7.13
CA MET A 203 -8.71 7.59 8.46
C MET A 203 -7.26 7.49 8.94
N GLY A 204 -7.08 7.68 10.23
CA GLY A 204 -5.82 7.46 10.93
C GLY A 204 -5.34 6.04 10.75
N ARG A 205 -4.04 5.89 10.53
CA ARG A 205 -3.45 4.61 10.08
C ARG A 205 -2.48 4.02 11.11
N THR A 206 -2.57 4.42 12.38
CA THR A 206 -1.63 3.98 13.41
C THR A 206 -2.02 2.59 13.91
N PRO A 207 -1.17 1.55 13.69
CA PRO A 207 -1.41 0.22 14.22
C PRO A 207 -1.44 0.23 15.75
N GLN A 208 -2.36 -0.52 16.34
CA GLN A 208 -2.56 -0.60 17.79
C GLN A 208 -2.87 -2.03 18.22
N VAL A 209 -2.44 -2.44 19.41
CA VAL A 209 -2.79 -3.76 19.99
C VAL A 209 -3.66 -3.64 21.24
N VAL A 210 -4.08 -2.42 21.56
CA VAL A 210 -5.04 -2.16 22.64
C VAL A 210 -6.42 -2.64 22.23
N ASP A 211 -7.32 -2.70 23.22
CA ASP A 211 -8.72 -3.06 23.00
C ASP A 211 -9.36 -2.11 21.97
N PRO A 212 -10.42 -2.56 21.25
CA PRO A 212 -11.07 -1.75 20.23
C PRO A 212 -11.44 -0.35 20.74
N GLN A 213 -11.07 0.66 19.96
CA GLN A 213 -11.31 2.05 20.33
C GLN A 213 -12.67 2.50 19.76
N ASP A 214 -13.40 3.32 20.50
CA ASP A 214 -14.66 3.91 20.03
C ASP A 214 -14.45 5.20 19.22
N ASP A 215 -13.26 5.78 19.28
CA ASP A 215 -12.83 6.95 18.51
C ASP A 215 -11.45 6.68 17.92
N VAL A 216 -11.11 7.40 16.87
CA VAL A 216 -9.80 7.29 16.22
C VAL A 216 -8.72 7.96 17.07
N VAL A 217 -7.58 7.28 17.23
CA VAL A 217 -6.39 7.85 17.92
C VAL A 217 -6.00 9.18 17.25
N PRO A 218 -5.67 10.26 17.98
CA PRO A 218 -5.39 11.59 17.43
C PRO A 218 -4.02 11.73 16.74
N MET A 219 -3.72 10.86 15.76
CA MET A 219 -2.43 10.80 15.04
C MET A 219 -2.64 10.80 13.52
N GLY A 220 -3.65 11.51 13.02
CA GLY A 220 -4.03 11.51 11.60
C GLY A 220 -4.93 12.68 11.18
N PHE A 221 -5.19 12.78 9.87
CA PHE A 221 -6.13 13.71 9.28
C PHE A 221 -7.52 13.07 9.29
N TYR A 222 -8.47 13.56 10.09
CA TYR A 222 -9.84 13.00 10.20
C TYR A 222 -10.92 13.97 9.71
N LYS A 223 -10.49 14.97 8.94
CA LYS A 223 -11.36 16.03 8.48
C LYS A 223 -11.91 15.65 7.10
N TRP A 224 -13.21 15.77 6.94
CA TRP A 224 -13.81 15.70 5.62
C TRP A 224 -13.41 16.91 4.80
N GLU A 225 -12.99 16.65 3.57
CA GLU A 225 -12.61 17.68 2.61
C GLU A 225 -13.43 17.49 1.34
N SER A 226 -13.99 18.58 0.82
CA SER A 226 -14.58 18.59 -0.53
C SER A 226 -13.49 18.63 -1.60
N MET A 227 -13.80 18.12 -2.79
CA MET A 227 -12.85 18.00 -3.89
C MET A 227 -12.46 19.36 -4.45
N LYS A 228 -11.18 19.71 -4.33
CA LYS A 228 -10.60 20.94 -4.87
C LYS A 228 -9.18 20.70 -5.40
N PRO A 229 -8.69 21.50 -6.35
CA PRO A 229 -7.34 21.34 -6.88
C PRO A 229 -6.26 21.38 -5.79
N GLU A 230 -6.47 22.16 -4.73
CA GLU A 230 -5.46 22.35 -3.68
C GLU A 230 -5.28 21.14 -2.75
N ASN A 231 -6.25 20.21 -2.70
CA ASN A 231 -6.25 19.08 -1.77
C ASN A 231 -6.27 17.70 -2.43
N VAL A 232 -6.64 17.59 -3.71
CA VAL A 232 -6.70 16.28 -4.38
C VAL A 232 -5.36 15.56 -4.41
N GLY A 233 -4.24 16.29 -4.35
CA GLY A 233 -2.89 15.74 -4.33
C GLY A 233 -2.65 14.70 -3.23
N HIS A 234 -3.26 14.85 -2.04
CA HIS A 234 -3.14 13.88 -0.93
C HIS A 234 -4.31 12.89 -0.83
N TRP A 235 -5.26 12.91 -1.76
CA TRP A 235 -6.37 11.95 -1.78
C TRP A 235 -5.92 10.62 -2.39
N SER A 236 -6.49 9.51 -1.89
CA SER A 236 -6.39 8.20 -2.55
C SER A 236 -6.76 8.31 -4.03
N GLY A 237 -5.88 7.85 -4.92
CA GLY A 237 -6.10 7.88 -6.37
C GLY A 237 -7.30 7.03 -6.80
N ILE A 238 -7.45 5.83 -6.23
CA ILE A 238 -8.66 5.02 -6.47
C ILE A 238 -9.90 5.74 -5.94
N GLY A 239 -9.86 6.25 -4.70
CA GLY A 239 -10.99 6.95 -4.08
C GLY A 239 -11.43 8.18 -4.89
N TYR A 240 -10.48 8.99 -5.35
CA TYR A 240 -10.69 10.17 -6.18
C TYR A 240 -11.37 9.83 -7.51
N PHE A 241 -10.76 8.94 -8.31
CA PHE A 241 -11.33 8.57 -9.62
C PHE A 241 -12.67 7.83 -9.49
N TYR A 242 -12.82 6.99 -8.46
CA TYR A 242 -14.07 6.27 -8.20
C TYR A 242 -15.20 7.24 -7.85
N ALA A 243 -14.97 8.19 -6.94
CA ALA A 243 -15.97 9.18 -6.57
C ALA A 243 -16.36 10.06 -7.77
N LYS A 244 -15.37 10.52 -8.55
CA LYS A 244 -15.63 11.33 -9.75
C LYS A 244 -16.48 10.58 -10.76
N GLU A 245 -16.14 9.33 -11.07
CA GLU A 245 -16.86 8.52 -12.05
C GLU A 245 -18.27 8.11 -11.54
N MET A 246 -18.42 7.78 -10.25
CA MET A 246 -19.74 7.54 -9.64
C MET A 246 -20.62 8.78 -9.68
N TYR A 247 -20.09 9.95 -9.32
CA TYR A 247 -20.82 11.21 -9.38
C TYR A 247 -21.25 11.51 -10.81
N ARG A 248 -20.33 11.40 -11.79
CA ARG A 248 -20.62 11.64 -13.21
C ARG A 248 -21.77 10.79 -13.73
N ARG A 249 -21.88 9.53 -13.28
CA ARG A 249 -22.92 8.60 -13.73
C ARG A 249 -24.25 8.76 -13.00
N THR A 250 -24.23 9.17 -11.73
CA THR A 250 -25.41 9.12 -10.86
C THR A 250 -25.96 10.49 -10.49
N GLY A 251 -25.14 11.54 -10.55
CA GLY A 251 -25.45 12.88 -10.03
C GLY A 251 -25.61 12.95 -8.51
N VAL A 252 -25.28 11.86 -7.79
CA VAL A 252 -25.45 11.74 -6.34
C VAL A 252 -24.16 12.20 -5.64
N PRO A 253 -24.22 12.96 -4.54
CA PRO A 253 -23.03 13.30 -3.75
C PRO A 253 -22.25 12.05 -3.30
N GLN A 254 -20.93 12.13 -3.23
CA GLN A 254 -20.06 10.99 -2.95
C GLN A 254 -19.23 11.25 -1.69
N GLY A 255 -19.25 10.33 -0.74
CA GLY A 255 -18.37 10.34 0.43
C GLY A 255 -17.38 9.18 0.38
N ILE A 256 -16.09 9.46 0.47
CA ILE A 256 -15.03 8.45 0.52
C ILE A 256 -14.46 8.40 1.93
N ILE A 257 -14.57 7.26 2.59
CA ILE A 257 -13.84 6.95 3.82
C ILE A 257 -12.60 6.17 3.41
N SER A 258 -11.45 6.82 3.40
CA SER A 258 -10.17 6.22 3.03
C SER A 258 -9.53 5.59 4.28
N ALA A 259 -9.71 4.28 4.42
CA ALA A 259 -9.26 3.45 5.54
C ALA A 259 -8.22 2.42 5.08
N SER A 260 -7.09 2.89 4.55
CA SER A 260 -6.02 2.07 3.97
C SER A 260 -4.65 2.30 4.64
N MET A 261 -3.77 1.29 4.62
CA MET A 261 -2.41 1.39 5.17
C MET A 261 -1.39 0.56 4.38
N GLY A 262 -0.35 1.22 3.85
CA GLY A 262 0.72 0.56 3.10
C GLY A 262 1.41 -0.57 3.86
N GLY A 263 1.70 -1.69 3.17
CA GLY A 263 2.41 -2.84 3.76
C GLY A 263 1.60 -3.61 4.82
N SER A 264 0.28 -3.38 4.91
CA SER A 264 -0.56 -4.13 5.83
C SER A 264 -0.78 -5.57 5.38
N ASP A 265 -0.85 -6.47 6.34
CA ASP A 265 -1.26 -7.87 6.17
C ASP A 265 -2.76 -8.01 6.45
N ILE A 266 -3.45 -8.95 5.80
CA ILE A 266 -4.89 -9.19 6.04
C ILE A 266 -5.22 -9.41 7.51
N VAL A 267 -4.33 -10.04 8.29
CA VAL A 267 -4.58 -10.32 9.71
C VAL A 267 -4.71 -9.06 10.57
N ALA A 268 -4.16 -7.93 10.12
CA ALA A 268 -4.28 -6.65 10.81
C ALA A 268 -5.70 -6.08 10.71
N TRP A 269 -6.49 -6.50 9.72
CA TRP A 269 -7.82 -6.00 9.40
C TRP A 269 -8.95 -6.88 9.93
N CYS A 270 -8.63 -8.10 10.35
CA CYS A 270 -9.57 -9.03 10.94
C CYS A 270 -9.89 -8.69 12.40
N SER A 271 -11.12 -8.97 12.82
CA SER A 271 -11.52 -8.97 14.23
C SER A 271 -10.97 -10.18 14.99
N GLU A 272 -11.09 -10.16 16.31
CA GLU A 272 -10.71 -11.29 17.15
C GLU A 272 -11.52 -12.55 16.85
N GLU A 273 -12.82 -12.38 16.55
CA GLU A 273 -13.72 -13.49 16.21
C GLU A 273 -13.23 -14.21 14.95
N VAL A 274 -12.95 -13.45 13.88
CA VAL A 274 -12.46 -14.01 12.61
C VAL A 274 -11.12 -14.71 12.81
N LEU A 275 -10.18 -14.09 13.53
CA LEU A 275 -8.86 -14.68 13.76
C LEU A 275 -8.92 -15.89 14.68
N SER A 276 -9.76 -15.90 15.71
CA SER A 276 -9.90 -17.05 16.61
C SER A 276 -10.40 -18.28 15.86
N ALA A 277 -11.35 -18.09 14.94
CA ALA A 277 -11.92 -19.19 14.16
C ALA A 277 -11.00 -19.68 13.03
N ASN A 278 -10.23 -18.79 12.39
CA ASN A 278 -9.55 -19.11 11.13
C ASN A 278 -8.01 -19.08 11.23
N ALA A 279 -7.42 -18.30 12.14
CA ALA A 279 -5.98 -18.18 12.26
C ALA A 279 -5.50 -17.80 13.69
N PRO A 280 -5.83 -18.62 14.72
CA PRO A 280 -5.59 -18.28 16.13
C PRO A 280 -4.09 -18.10 16.47
N ARG A 281 -3.20 -18.67 15.66
CA ARG A 281 -1.74 -18.49 15.77
C ARG A 281 -1.32 -17.02 15.76
N HIS A 282 -2.00 -16.16 14.99
CA HIS A 282 -1.66 -14.73 14.90
C HIS A 282 -2.05 -13.98 16.17
N LEU A 283 -3.15 -14.37 16.83
CA LEU A 283 -3.53 -13.82 18.13
C LEU A 283 -2.50 -14.20 19.20
N ALA A 284 -2.08 -15.48 19.23
CA ALA A 284 -1.05 -15.95 20.14
C ALA A 284 0.28 -15.20 19.96
N GLN A 285 0.69 -14.96 18.71
CA GLN A 285 1.92 -14.20 18.40
C GLN A 285 1.84 -12.75 18.88
N ARG A 286 0.68 -12.10 18.84
CA ARG A 286 0.50 -10.73 19.31
C ARG A 286 0.55 -10.56 20.83
N ASN A 287 0.18 -11.58 21.61
CA ASN A 287 -0.14 -11.41 23.04
C ASN A 287 0.95 -10.72 23.87
N HIS A 288 2.22 -10.98 23.58
CA HIS A 288 3.33 -10.36 24.30
C HIS A 288 3.38 -8.82 24.09
N LEU A 289 2.91 -8.31 22.94
CA LEU A 289 2.81 -6.87 22.64
C LEU A 289 1.78 -6.14 23.52
N ARG A 290 0.83 -6.87 24.10
CA ARG A 290 -0.19 -6.33 25.02
C ARG A 290 0.31 -6.24 26.47
N THR A 291 1.53 -6.71 26.75
CA THR A 291 2.12 -6.64 28.09
C THR A 291 2.30 -5.18 28.52
N PRO A 292 1.80 -4.76 29.69
CA PRO A 292 1.96 -3.38 30.17
C PRO A 292 3.42 -2.90 30.15
N GLY A 293 3.65 -1.70 29.60
CA GLY A 293 4.97 -1.10 29.50
C GLY A 293 5.88 -1.69 28.39
N TYR A 294 5.47 -2.75 27.68
CA TYR A 294 6.31 -3.40 26.67
C TYR A 294 6.58 -2.49 25.48
N LEU A 295 5.54 -1.87 24.93
CA LEU A 295 5.66 -1.00 23.77
C LEU A 295 6.43 0.28 24.09
N GLU A 296 6.24 0.87 25.28
CA GLU A 296 6.95 2.06 25.72
C GLU A 296 8.45 1.81 25.85
N ARG A 297 8.83 0.68 26.49
CA ARG A 297 10.24 0.25 26.59
C ARG A 297 10.85 0.00 25.22
N ASN A 298 10.16 -0.77 24.37
CA ASN A 298 10.66 -1.11 23.03
C ASN A 298 10.75 0.11 22.12
N ALA A 299 9.84 1.09 22.25
CA ALA A 299 9.93 2.34 21.50
C ALA A 299 11.18 3.15 21.87
N GLY A 300 11.56 3.17 23.16
CA GLY A 300 12.82 3.76 23.61
C GLY A 300 14.05 3.08 23.01
N ILE A 301 14.08 1.74 23.06
CA ILE A 301 15.17 0.92 22.49
C ILE A 301 15.25 1.12 20.97
N SER A 302 14.13 1.08 20.27
CA SER A 302 14.05 1.27 18.81
C SER A 302 14.58 2.65 18.39
N ARG A 303 14.23 3.72 19.12
CA ARG A 303 14.77 5.06 18.89
C ARG A 303 16.28 5.13 19.11
N ALA A 304 16.79 4.50 20.16
CA ALA A 304 18.22 4.47 20.46
C ALA A 304 19.01 3.71 19.38
N ILE A 305 18.53 2.52 18.98
CA ILE A 305 19.14 1.72 17.91
C ILE A 305 19.13 2.48 16.58
N SER A 306 17.99 3.07 16.20
CA SER A 306 17.87 3.82 14.95
C SER A 306 18.78 5.04 14.92
N ARG A 307 18.88 5.76 16.05
CA ARG A 307 19.80 6.89 16.18
C ARG A 307 21.25 6.45 16.01
N ALA A 308 21.70 5.46 16.79
CA ALA A 308 23.08 4.97 16.73
C ALA A 308 23.42 4.40 15.36
N TYR A 309 22.48 3.68 14.73
CA TYR A 309 22.65 3.14 13.38
C TYR A 309 22.81 4.26 12.35
N ASN A 310 21.94 5.28 12.37
CA ASN A 310 22.04 6.42 11.46
C ASN A 310 23.29 7.27 11.72
N GLU A 311 23.67 7.49 12.97
CA GLU A 311 24.89 8.23 13.32
C GLU A 311 26.14 7.52 12.79
N ALA A 312 26.25 6.19 12.97
CA ALA A 312 27.34 5.40 12.39
C ALA A 312 27.31 5.42 10.85
N TYR A 313 26.11 5.29 10.25
CA TYR A 313 25.92 5.34 8.81
C TYR A 313 26.46 6.65 8.19
N GLU A 314 26.25 7.78 8.86
CA GLU A 314 26.71 9.09 8.39
C GLU A 314 28.19 9.35 8.73
N ALA A 315 28.61 9.08 9.97
CA ALA A 315 29.97 9.38 10.44
C ALA A 315 31.05 8.52 9.78
N ASP A 316 30.75 7.24 9.52
CA ASP A 316 31.71 6.28 9.01
C ASP A 316 31.70 6.19 7.47
N ASP A 317 30.92 7.03 6.78
CA ASP A 317 30.87 7.06 5.31
C ASP A 317 32.03 7.85 4.71
N PRO A 318 33.00 7.19 4.05
CA PRO A 318 34.16 7.87 3.47
C PRO A 318 33.75 8.89 2.42
N GLY A 319 32.66 8.67 1.69
CA GLY A 319 32.22 9.61 0.66
C GLY A 319 31.68 10.93 1.21
N LEU A 320 31.19 10.94 2.46
CA LEU A 320 30.89 12.19 3.15
C LEU A 320 32.15 12.88 3.66
N ASN A 321 33.05 12.12 4.29
CA ASN A 321 34.27 12.63 4.90
C ASN A 321 35.22 13.23 3.85
N GLU A 322 35.35 12.58 2.70
CA GLU A 322 36.20 12.98 1.58
C GLU A 322 35.48 13.85 0.54
N LYS A 323 34.18 14.09 0.73
CA LYS A 323 33.34 14.94 -0.13
C LYS A 323 33.27 14.47 -1.58
N TRP A 324 33.00 13.18 -1.80
CA TRP A 324 32.85 12.58 -3.13
C TRP A 324 31.73 13.20 -3.98
N MET A 325 30.83 13.99 -3.39
CA MET A 325 29.81 14.74 -4.13
C MET A 325 30.36 15.97 -4.86
N SER A 326 31.56 16.46 -4.51
CA SER A 326 32.14 17.68 -5.09
C SER A 326 32.28 17.59 -6.62
N ALA A 327 32.06 18.73 -7.30
CA ALA A 327 32.16 18.82 -8.76
C ALA A 327 33.58 18.50 -9.30
N ASP A 328 34.61 18.82 -8.51
CA ASP A 328 36.02 18.70 -8.87
C ASP A 328 36.72 17.50 -8.20
N PHE A 329 35.94 16.59 -7.60
CA PHE A 329 36.47 15.33 -7.08
C PHE A 329 36.99 14.45 -8.22
N ASP A 330 38.22 13.95 -8.08
CA ASP A 330 38.85 13.03 -9.03
C ASP A 330 38.37 11.59 -8.77
N ASP A 331 37.50 11.09 -9.64
CA ASP A 331 36.96 9.73 -9.63
C ASP A 331 37.61 8.80 -10.66
N SER A 332 38.79 9.16 -11.18
CA SER A 332 39.48 8.37 -12.22
C SER A 332 39.82 6.96 -11.76
N SER A 333 40.04 6.76 -10.46
CA SER A 333 40.31 5.47 -9.82
C SER A 333 39.05 4.64 -9.56
N TRP A 334 37.85 5.20 -9.73
CA TRP A 334 36.60 4.50 -9.46
C TRP A 334 36.28 3.47 -10.55
N GLU A 335 35.63 2.39 -10.11
CA GLU A 335 35.12 1.34 -10.99
C GLU A 335 34.08 1.93 -11.95
N THR A 336 34.10 1.50 -13.22
CA THR A 336 33.05 1.86 -14.18
C THR A 336 32.07 0.72 -14.25
N VAL A 337 30.80 0.99 -13.95
CA VAL A 337 29.74 -0.02 -13.90
C VAL A 337 28.65 0.30 -14.90
N GLN A 338 28.04 -0.76 -15.44
CA GLN A 338 26.81 -0.64 -16.22
C GLN A 338 25.65 -0.48 -15.25
N GLN A 339 24.82 0.55 -15.44
CA GLN A 339 23.70 0.91 -14.54
C GLN A 339 22.82 -0.27 -14.10
N TYR A 340 22.61 -1.27 -14.97
CA TYR A 340 21.68 -2.38 -14.72
C TYR A 340 22.36 -3.73 -14.50
N ASP A 341 23.65 -3.76 -14.18
CA ASP A 341 24.29 -4.98 -13.68
C ASP A 341 23.70 -5.37 -12.31
N MET A 342 23.38 -6.65 -12.16
CA MET A 342 22.75 -7.21 -10.96
C MET A 342 23.72 -7.34 -9.78
N ASN A 343 25.02 -7.23 -10.04
CA ASN A 343 26.08 -7.40 -9.03
C ASN A 343 26.77 -6.07 -8.69
N ILE A 344 26.22 -4.92 -9.09
CA ILE A 344 26.82 -3.60 -8.82
C ILE A 344 27.05 -3.42 -7.33
N GLY A 345 28.30 -3.16 -6.97
CA GLY A 345 28.75 -2.89 -5.60
C GLY A 345 28.91 -4.14 -4.75
N ASP A 346 28.48 -5.32 -5.21
CA ASP A 346 28.64 -6.58 -4.47
C ASP A 346 30.14 -6.91 -4.29
N GLU A 347 30.47 -7.59 -3.20
CA GLU A 347 31.84 -7.93 -2.85
C GLU A 347 31.93 -9.42 -2.50
N ASN A 348 32.83 -10.15 -3.17
CA ASN A 348 33.04 -11.59 -2.96
C ASN A 348 31.74 -12.42 -3.04
N GLY A 349 30.83 -12.04 -3.95
CA GLY A 349 29.53 -12.70 -4.14
C GLY A 349 28.49 -12.40 -3.05
N ARG A 350 28.76 -11.43 -2.17
CA ARG A 350 27.81 -10.96 -1.14
C ARG A 350 27.31 -9.57 -1.49
N THR A 351 26.03 -9.33 -1.22
CA THR A 351 25.43 -8.03 -1.47
C THR A 351 25.96 -6.99 -0.50
N TRP A 352 26.25 -5.80 -1.02
CA TRP A 352 26.68 -4.68 -0.20
C TRP A 352 25.49 -4.10 0.59
N ARG A 353 25.68 -3.91 1.90
CA ARG A 353 24.73 -3.24 2.79
C ARG A 353 25.40 -2.03 3.40
N GLY A 354 24.79 -0.87 3.31
CA GLY A 354 25.45 0.39 3.62
C GLY A 354 25.32 1.32 2.43
N SER A 355 26.35 2.10 2.10
CA SER A 355 26.28 3.07 1.01
C SER A 355 27.09 2.66 -0.21
N LEU A 356 26.55 2.98 -1.39
CA LEU A 356 27.23 2.95 -2.67
C LEU A 356 27.16 4.36 -3.26
N TRP A 357 28.26 4.82 -3.81
CA TRP A 357 28.34 6.13 -4.44
C TRP A 357 28.46 5.96 -5.94
N PHE A 358 27.65 6.72 -6.68
CA PHE A 358 27.68 6.78 -8.13
C PHE A 358 27.99 8.19 -8.59
N ARG A 359 28.81 8.32 -9.63
CA ARG A 359 29.12 9.58 -10.29
C ARG A 359 28.94 9.45 -11.79
N LYS A 360 28.36 10.47 -12.40
CA LYS A 360 28.17 10.57 -13.85
C LYS A 360 28.35 11.99 -14.33
N GLU A 361 29.18 12.17 -15.33
CA GLU A 361 29.28 13.43 -16.06
C GLU A 361 28.20 13.53 -17.13
N PHE A 362 27.65 14.72 -17.29
CA PHE A 362 26.73 15.04 -18.38
C PHE A 362 26.92 16.48 -18.83
N PHE A 363 26.52 16.78 -20.07
CA PHE A 363 26.78 18.07 -20.70
C PHE A 363 25.49 18.83 -20.95
N VAL A 364 25.41 20.07 -20.47
CA VAL A 364 24.25 20.94 -20.64
C VAL A 364 24.58 22.02 -21.68
N PRO A 365 23.84 22.10 -22.80
CA PRO A 365 23.99 23.20 -23.76
C PRO A 365 23.63 24.56 -23.14
N ASP A 366 24.32 25.62 -23.55
CA ASP A 366 24.08 27.01 -23.09
C ASP A 366 22.60 27.41 -23.20
N SER A 367 21.91 26.91 -24.23
CA SER A 367 20.49 27.20 -24.49
C SER A 367 19.52 26.66 -23.43
N LEU A 368 19.95 25.69 -22.62
CA LEU A 368 19.16 25.05 -21.56
C LEU A 368 19.48 25.56 -20.16
N VAL A 369 20.60 26.27 -19.98
CA VAL A 369 20.98 26.84 -18.68
C VAL A 369 19.94 27.86 -18.20
N GLY A 370 19.68 27.88 -16.89
CA GLY A 370 18.72 28.79 -16.27
C GLY A 370 17.24 28.44 -16.47
N ARG A 371 16.93 27.42 -17.28
CA ARG A 371 15.55 26.92 -17.43
C ARG A 371 15.12 26.10 -16.22
N ASP A 372 13.83 26.18 -15.90
CA ASP A 372 13.19 25.28 -14.95
C ASP A 372 13.43 23.82 -15.38
N SER A 373 13.92 23.01 -14.46
CA SER A 373 14.29 21.63 -14.73
C SER A 373 14.02 20.70 -13.53
N LEU A 374 13.89 19.43 -13.85
CA LEU A 374 13.58 18.35 -12.92
C LEU A 374 14.53 17.19 -13.17
N LEU A 375 15.28 16.79 -12.14
CA LEU A 375 16.04 15.56 -12.16
C LEU A 375 15.09 14.39 -11.85
N ARG A 376 14.97 13.47 -12.81
CA ARG A 376 14.28 12.18 -12.66
C ARG A 376 15.33 11.07 -12.52
N LEU A 377 15.26 10.31 -11.43
CA LEU A 377 16.19 9.20 -11.15
C LEU A 377 15.48 7.87 -10.97
N GLY A 378 14.50 7.60 -11.85
CA GLY A 378 13.76 6.34 -11.88
C GLY A 378 13.39 5.78 -10.50
N CYS A 379 13.69 4.50 -10.31
CA CYS A 379 13.59 3.81 -9.02
C CYS A 379 14.97 3.26 -8.65
N LEU A 380 15.47 3.67 -7.48
CA LEU A 380 16.71 3.19 -6.90
C LEU A 380 16.41 2.35 -5.67
N ILE A 381 17.17 1.28 -5.44
CA ILE A 381 16.96 0.39 -4.31
C ILE A 381 18.12 0.53 -3.31
N ASP A 382 17.91 1.01 -2.09
CA ASP A 382 16.62 1.34 -1.45
C ASP A 382 16.38 2.85 -1.36
N ALA A 383 17.29 3.61 -0.76
CA ALA A 383 17.14 5.05 -0.54
C ALA A 383 18.30 5.83 -1.16
N ASP A 384 18.13 7.12 -1.44
CA ASP A 384 19.19 7.94 -2.03
C ASP A 384 19.26 9.35 -1.47
N VAL A 385 20.47 9.92 -1.54
CA VAL A 385 20.70 11.36 -1.49
C VAL A 385 21.43 11.75 -2.76
N CYS A 386 20.90 12.74 -3.49
CA CYS A 386 21.41 13.13 -4.79
C CYS A 386 21.98 14.55 -4.79
N TYR A 387 23.05 14.71 -5.56
CA TYR A 387 23.80 15.95 -5.69
C TYR A 387 24.04 16.28 -7.17
N ILE A 388 24.00 17.56 -7.49
CA ILE A 388 24.47 18.11 -8.77
C ILE A 388 25.57 19.10 -8.46
N ASN A 389 26.75 18.91 -9.04
CA ASN A 389 27.90 19.81 -8.89
C ASN A 389 28.27 20.12 -7.43
N GLY A 390 28.15 19.13 -6.53
CA GLY A 390 28.42 19.29 -5.09
C GLY A 390 27.23 19.75 -4.25
N GLU A 391 26.15 20.23 -4.85
CA GLU A 391 24.96 20.69 -4.11
C GLU A 391 23.91 19.59 -4.00
N LYS A 392 23.35 19.37 -2.80
CA LYS A 392 22.24 18.43 -2.61
C LYS A 392 21.00 18.96 -3.35
N VAL A 393 20.41 18.12 -4.20
CA VAL A 393 19.21 18.44 -4.98
C VAL A 393 17.97 17.70 -4.50
N GLY A 394 18.14 16.58 -3.80
CA GLY A 394 17.02 15.83 -3.25
C GLY A 394 17.44 14.56 -2.52
N GLU A 395 16.46 13.92 -1.89
CA GLU A 395 16.62 12.61 -1.26
C GLU A 395 15.28 11.85 -1.24
N THR A 396 15.35 10.53 -1.25
CA THR A 396 14.20 9.64 -1.12
C THR A 396 14.54 8.51 -0.16
N GLY A 397 13.66 8.25 0.82
CA GLY A 397 13.96 7.39 1.96
C GLY A 397 13.79 5.87 1.75
N TYR A 398 13.23 5.42 0.63
CA TYR A 398 13.06 4.00 0.27
C TYR A 398 12.73 3.85 -1.22
N GLN A 399 12.61 2.63 -1.73
CA GLN A 399 12.59 2.38 -3.18
C GLN A 399 11.37 2.97 -3.92
N TYR A 400 10.18 2.96 -3.31
CA TYR A 400 8.93 3.18 -4.06
C TYR A 400 8.55 4.64 -4.36
N PRO A 401 8.91 5.69 -3.60
CA PRO A 401 8.56 7.05 -3.97
C PRO A 401 9.25 7.52 -5.26
N PRO A 402 8.59 8.36 -6.07
CA PRO A 402 9.19 8.85 -7.31
C PRO A 402 10.33 9.80 -6.99
N ARG A 403 11.49 9.58 -7.61
CA ARG A 403 12.66 10.46 -7.48
C ARG A 403 12.56 11.60 -8.47
N LYS A 404 11.83 12.64 -8.08
CA LYS A 404 11.57 13.86 -8.86
C LYS A 404 12.11 15.06 -8.09
N TYR A 405 13.33 15.49 -8.41
CA TYR A 405 14.02 16.56 -7.69
C TYR A 405 14.06 17.83 -8.53
N LYS A 406 13.36 18.88 -8.08
CA LYS A 406 13.35 20.18 -8.77
C LYS A 406 14.73 20.82 -8.67
N LEU A 407 15.32 21.15 -9.80
CA LEU A 407 16.60 21.83 -9.88
C LEU A 407 16.38 23.35 -9.90
N ARG A 408 17.24 24.08 -9.19
CA ARG A 408 17.26 25.55 -9.24
C ARG A 408 18.00 26.02 -10.49
N ALA A 409 17.63 27.18 -11.01
CA ALA A 409 18.20 27.74 -12.25
C ALA A 409 19.73 27.85 -12.25
N ASN A 410 20.35 28.02 -11.07
CA ASN A 410 21.81 28.18 -10.90
C ASN A 410 22.57 26.86 -10.62
N GLN A 411 21.88 25.72 -10.52
CA GLN A 411 22.53 24.44 -10.20
C GLN A 411 23.17 23.77 -11.41
N LEU A 412 22.66 24.06 -12.61
CA LEU A 412 23.22 23.59 -13.88
C LEU A 412 24.10 24.66 -14.50
N LYS A 413 25.24 24.24 -15.05
CA LYS A 413 26.20 25.11 -15.76
C LYS A 413 26.24 24.73 -17.23
N ALA A 414 26.60 25.69 -18.08
CA ALA A 414 26.97 25.39 -19.46
C ALA A 414 28.13 24.38 -19.51
N GLY A 415 28.05 23.39 -20.39
CA GLY A 415 29.06 22.35 -20.53
C GLY A 415 28.98 21.29 -19.44
N ARG A 416 30.12 20.93 -18.85
CA ARG A 416 30.27 19.79 -17.93
C ARG A 416 29.52 20.01 -16.62
N ASN A 417 28.71 19.03 -16.24
CA ASN A 417 28.05 18.91 -14.95
C ASN A 417 28.27 17.50 -14.40
N VAL A 418 28.21 17.36 -13.07
CA VAL A 418 28.38 16.06 -12.40
C VAL A 418 27.15 15.75 -11.58
N LEU A 419 26.54 14.60 -11.85
CA LEU A 419 25.57 13.95 -10.98
C LEU A 419 26.31 13.03 -10.02
N CYS A 420 26.04 13.17 -8.72
CA CYS A 420 26.49 12.24 -7.71
C CYS A 420 25.30 11.68 -6.91
N ILE A 421 25.22 10.36 -6.78
CA ILE A 421 24.15 9.65 -6.06
C ILE A 421 24.80 8.87 -4.92
N ARG A 422 24.40 9.16 -3.69
CA ARG A 422 24.68 8.29 -2.54
C ARG A 422 23.48 7.37 -2.35
N LEU A 423 23.61 6.14 -2.82
CA LEU A 423 22.60 5.10 -2.65
C LEU A 423 22.80 4.39 -1.32
N LYS A 424 21.77 4.41 -0.47
CA LYS A 424 21.69 3.63 0.75
C LYS A 424 20.96 2.31 0.47
N THR A 425 21.69 1.21 0.53
CA THR A 425 21.17 -0.14 0.22
C THR A 425 21.10 -1.02 1.46
N ASN A 426 20.02 -1.79 1.54
CA ASN A 426 19.77 -2.79 2.56
C ASN A 426 20.26 -4.19 2.13
N GLY A 427 21.19 -4.29 1.18
CA GLY A 427 21.69 -5.58 0.68
C GLY A 427 20.87 -6.17 -0.47
N SER A 428 20.05 -5.36 -1.14
CA SER A 428 19.37 -5.77 -2.38
C SER A 428 20.38 -5.91 -3.53
N ARG A 429 20.19 -6.89 -4.42
CA ARG A 429 21.05 -7.07 -5.62
C ARG A 429 20.85 -5.95 -6.62
N GLU A 430 19.61 -5.72 -7.01
CA GLU A 430 19.23 -4.61 -7.89
C GLU A 430 19.48 -3.27 -7.21
N LYS A 431 20.04 -2.32 -7.97
CA LYS A 431 20.34 -0.95 -7.51
C LYS A 431 19.56 0.09 -8.31
N PHE A 432 19.53 -0.06 -9.63
CA PHE A 432 18.73 0.74 -10.56
C PHE A 432 17.68 -0.17 -11.21
N VAL A 433 16.43 0.28 -11.19
CA VAL A 433 15.33 -0.44 -11.84
C VAL A 433 15.29 -0.03 -13.32
N LYS A 434 15.37 -1.01 -14.23
CA LYS A 434 15.24 -0.79 -15.68
C LYS A 434 13.90 -0.16 -16.02
N ASP A 435 13.80 0.45 -17.21
CA ASP A 435 12.55 0.95 -17.76
C ASP A 435 11.88 2.07 -16.94
N LYS A 436 12.65 2.73 -16.07
CA LYS A 436 12.28 3.95 -15.37
C LYS A 436 13.12 5.11 -15.91
N PRO A 437 12.60 6.35 -15.99
CA PRO A 437 13.33 7.45 -16.61
C PRO A 437 14.48 7.96 -15.72
N TYR A 438 15.70 7.93 -16.24
CA TYR A 438 16.89 8.56 -15.66
C TYR A 438 17.33 9.74 -16.54
N ARG A 439 16.91 10.95 -16.18
CA ARG A 439 17.13 12.15 -17.03
C ARG A 439 17.01 13.47 -16.29
N VAL A 440 17.62 14.51 -16.84
CA VAL A 440 17.26 15.91 -16.51
C VAL A 440 16.22 16.37 -17.51
N LEU A 441 15.00 16.64 -17.05
CA LEU A 441 13.89 17.12 -17.86
C LEU A 441 13.78 18.65 -17.73
N PHE A 442 13.78 19.37 -18.85
CA PHE A 442 13.61 20.82 -18.88
C PHE A 442 12.18 21.20 -19.26
N HIS A 443 11.73 22.35 -18.80
CA HIS A 443 10.47 22.94 -19.25
C HIS A 443 10.46 23.08 -20.78
N GLY A 444 9.35 22.67 -21.42
CA GLY A 444 9.23 22.55 -22.87
C GLY A 444 9.56 21.15 -23.43
N GLY A 445 9.94 20.18 -22.60
CA GLY A 445 10.00 18.76 -22.95
C GLY A 445 11.38 18.25 -23.41
N SER A 446 12.35 19.13 -23.67
CA SER A 446 13.74 18.71 -23.91
C SER A 446 14.32 18.04 -22.68
N PHE A 447 15.16 17.02 -22.86
CA PHE A 447 15.81 16.32 -21.75
C PHE A 447 17.25 15.92 -22.08
N ILE A 448 18.04 15.69 -21.03
CA ILE A 448 19.36 15.06 -21.11
C ILE A 448 19.24 13.68 -20.48
N ASP A 449 19.60 12.65 -21.24
CA ASP A 449 19.62 11.27 -20.78
C ASP A 449 20.77 11.02 -19.80
N LEU A 450 20.51 10.25 -18.76
CA LEU A 450 21.47 9.86 -17.74
C LEU A 450 21.71 8.35 -17.72
N GLU A 451 21.05 7.57 -18.58
CA GLU A 451 21.25 6.11 -18.63
C GLU A 451 22.67 5.70 -19.07
N GLY A 452 23.02 4.44 -18.80
CA GLY A 452 24.27 3.82 -19.25
C GLY A 452 25.34 3.71 -18.15
N GLU A 453 26.56 4.16 -18.42
CA GLU A 453 27.69 3.94 -17.51
C GLU A 453 27.73 4.97 -16.36
N TYR A 454 28.16 4.50 -15.20
CA TYR A 454 28.44 5.29 -14.01
C TYR A 454 29.81 4.92 -13.44
N LYS A 455 30.51 5.89 -12.85
CA LYS A 455 31.58 5.62 -11.89
C LYS A 455 30.97 5.19 -10.57
N MET A 456 31.50 4.15 -9.94
CA MET A 456 30.98 3.61 -8.67
C MET A 456 32.09 3.39 -7.66
N HIS A 457 31.79 3.68 -6.40
CA HIS A 457 32.63 3.34 -5.27
C HIS A 457 31.80 2.87 -4.07
N ARG A 458 32.34 1.91 -3.33
CA ARG A 458 31.73 1.43 -2.08
C ARG A 458 31.96 2.45 -0.97
N GLY A 459 30.90 2.83 -0.26
CA GLY A 459 30.98 3.73 0.89
C GLY A 459 31.10 2.93 2.19
N VAL A 460 30.28 3.27 3.18
CA VAL A 460 30.25 2.54 4.46
C VAL A 460 29.62 1.16 4.27
N LEU A 461 30.18 0.14 4.94
CA LEU A 461 29.55 -1.17 5.12
C LEU A 461 28.81 -1.18 6.47
N MET A 462 27.54 -1.55 6.46
CA MET A 462 26.69 -1.57 7.65
C MET A 462 26.18 -2.98 7.95
N PRO A 463 26.08 -3.37 9.24
CA PRO A 463 25.40 -4.60 9.61
C PRO A 463 23.88 -4.49 9.39
N ASN A 464 23.15 -5.60 9.55
CA ASN A 464 21.70 -5.51 9.71
C ASN A 464 21.37 -4.62 10.91
N GLN A 465 20.52 -3.61 10.71
CA GLN A 465 19.98 -2.87 11.84
C GLN A 465 19.21 -3.86 12.73
N PRO A 466 19.51 -3.96 14.04
CA PRO A 466 18.76 -4.82 14.92
C PRO A 466 17.28 -4.40 14.94
N GLY A 467 16.39 -5.35 14.66
CA GLY A 467 14.96 -5.14 14.77
C GLY A 467 14.52 -5.06 16.22
N VAL A 468 13.58 -4.17 16.51
CA VAL A 468 12.85 -4.17 17.77
C VAL A 468 11.40 -4.45 17.46
N GLU A 469 10.86 -5.49 18.08
CA GLU A 469 9.48 -5.87 17.87
C GLU A 469 8.54 -4.77 18.40
N GLY A 470 7.56 -4.41 17.58
CA GLY A 470 6.59 -3.36 17.86
C GLY A 470 5.29 -3.61 17.11
N VAL A 471 4.36 -2.67 17.19
CA VAL A 471 3.08 -2.82 16.49
C VAL A 471 3.23 -2.42 15.02
N GLY A 472 3.45 -3.42 14.17
CA GLY A 472 3.51 -3.26 12.72
C GLY A 472 2.16 -3.47 12.03
N ASN A 473 2.13 -3.15 10.73
CA ASN A 473 0.96 -3.33 9.86
C ASN A 473 0.64 -4.82 9.57
N GLY A 474 1.47 -5.75 10.05
CA GLY A 474 1.26 -7.20 9.97
C GLY A 474 0.85 -7.86 11.30
N VAL A 475 0.66 -7.07 12.36
CA VAL A 475 0.24 -7.59 13.67
C VAL A 475 -1.27 -7.81 13.69
N ALA A 476 -1.71 -8.93 14.25
CA ALA A 476 -3.12 -9.30 14.36
C ALA A 476 -4.01 -8.16 14.91
N MET A 477 -5.12 -7.90 14.21
CA MET A 477 -6.11 -6.85 14.50
C MET A 477 -5.56 -5.42 14.56
N SER A 478 -4.29 -5.18 14.20
CA SER A 478 -3.65 -3.91 14.57
C SER A 478 -4.27 -2.67 13.92
N LEU A 479 -4.91 -2.85 12.76
CA LEU A 479 -5.65 -1.82 12.05
C LEU A 479 -7.16 -1.95 12.29
N TYR A 480 -7.68 -3.15 12.55
CA TYR A 480 -9.08 -3.35 12.91
C TYR A 480 -9.47 -2.49 14.12
N VAL A 481 -8.70 -2.53 15.20
CA VAL A 481 -9.08 -1.91 16.49
C VAL A 481 -9.19 -0.38 16.47
N ASN A 482 -8.47 0.30 15.58
CA ASN A 482 -8.36 1.76 15.56
C ASN A 482 -8.76 2.40 14.21
N VAL A 483 -8.84 1.62 13.14
CA VAL A 483 -9.24 2.11 11.81
C VAL A 483 -10.66 1.67 11.48
N ILE A 484 -10.95 0.37 11.60
CA ILE A 484 -12.24 -0.20 11.19
C ILE A 484 -13.28 -0.10 12.31
N HIS A 485 -12.90 -0.48 13.54
CA HIS A 485 -13.84 -0.55 14.66
C HIS A 485 -14.55 0.78 14.96
N PRO A 486 -13.88 1.95 14.97
CA PRO A 486 -14.55 3.25 15.16
C PRO A 486 -15.58 3.58 14.06
N LEU A 487 -15.43 3.00 12.86
CA LEU A 487 -16.32 3.24 11.72
C LEU A 487 -17.57 2.37 11.73
N LEU A 488 -17.59 1.26 12.47
CA LEU A 488 -18.70 0.29 12.45
C LEU A 488 -20.09 0.91 12.70
N PRO A 489 -20.26 1.98 13.50
CA PRO A 489 -21.56 2.63 13.65
C PRO A 489 -21.98 3.51 12.44
N TYR A 490 -21.06 3.84 11.53
CA TYR A 490 -21.34 4.63 10.33
C TYR A 490 -22.00 3.76 9.25
N ARG A 491 -22.88 4.36 8.44
CA ARG A 491 -23.53 3.67 7.32
C ARG A 491 -22.77 3.92 6.02
N VAL A 492 -22.61 2.87 5.20
CA VAL A 492 -21.94 2.94 3.89
C VAL A 492 -22.81 2.29 2.81
N ALA A 493 -22.64 2.70 1.57
CA ALA A 493 -23.23 2.12 0.38
C ALA A 493 -22.48 0.88 -0.13
N GLY A 494 -21.21 0.71 0.23
CA GLY A 494 -20.39 -0.41 -0.24
C GLY A 494 -18.96 -0.36 0.27
N ILE A 495 -18.26 -1.49 0.10
CA ILE A 495 -16.87 -1.71 0.51
C ILE A 495 -16.00 -1.90 -0.73
N LEU A 496 -14.87 -1.20 -0.78
CA LEU A 496 -13.83 -1.34 -1.80
C LEU A 496 -12.57 -1.85 -1.10
N TRP A 497 -12.18 -3.09 -1.37
CA TRP A 497 -11.04 -3.76 -0.75
C TRP A 497 -9.92 -4.01 -1.76
N TYR A 498 -8.82 -3.25 -1.65
CA TYR A 498 -7.61 -3.47 -2.46
C TYR A 498 -6.41 -3.77 -1.56
N GLN A 499 -6.19 -5.06 -1.37
CA GLN A 499 -5.05 -5.61 -0.65
C GLN A 499 -4.68 -6.98 -1.20
N GLY A 500 -3.43 -7.35 -1.00
CA GLY A 500 -2.96 -8.71 -1.17
C GLY A 500 -1.44 -8.81 -1.29
N GLU A 501 -0.76 -7.75 -1.73
CA GLU A 501 0.66 -7.80 -2.10
C GLU A 501 1.54 -8.31 -0.94
N THR A 502 1.26 -7.89 0.30
CA THR A 502 1.94 -8.39 1.51
C THR A 502 1.70 -9.89 1.77
N ASN A 503 0.55 -10.40 1.33
CA ASN A 503 0.10 -11.79 1.49
C ASN A 503 0.41 -12.68 0.28
N ALA A 504 1.11 -12.18 -0.75
CA ALA A 504 1.45 -12.97 -1.94
C ALA A 504 2.25 -14.24 -1.60
N GLY A 505 3.00 -14.25 -0.51
CA GLY A 505 3.69 -15.45 0.01
C GLY A 505 2.79 -16.42 0.80
N ARG A 506 1.53 -16.07 1.09
CA ARG A 506 0.57 -16.89 1.86
C ARG A 506 -0.85 -16.84 1.26
N PRO A 507 -1.03 -17.19 -0.03
CA PRO A 507 -2.31 -17.02 -0.73
C PRO A 507 -3.44 -17.90 -0.19
N GLN A 508 -3.13 -19.09 0.33
CA GLN A 508 -4.13 -19.99 0.92
C GLN A 508 -4.72 -19.41 2.21
N GLU A 509 -3.88 -18.90 3.10
CA GLU A 509 -4.32 -18.21 4.32
C GLU A 509 -5.15 -16.96 3.96
N TYR A 510 -4.72 -16.21 2.93
CA TYR A 510 -5.45 -15.05 2.45
C TYR A 510 -6.88 -15.39 2.01
N GLY A 511 -7.05 -16.43 1.18
CA GLY A 511 -8.38 -16.90 0.74
C GLY A 511 -9.25 -17.49 1.85
N GLN A 512 -8.65 -17.95 2.95
CA GLN A 512 -9.37 -18.40 4.15
C GLN A 512 -9.89 -17.22 4.99
N LEU A 513 -9.13 -16.11 5.03
CA LEU A 513 -9.44 -14.96 5.88
C LEU A 513 -10.30 -13.89 5.19
N LEU A 514 -10.16 -13.69 3.87
CA LEU A 514 -10.82 -12.59 3.18
C LEU A 514 -12.36 -12.66 3.25
N PRO A 515 -13.02 -13.79 2.91
CA PRO A 515 -14.47 -13.87 3.03
C PRO A 515 -15.01 -13.61 4.45
N PRO A 516 -14.55 -14.31 5.50
CA PRO A 516 -15.08 -14.07 6.84
C PRO A 516 -14.76 -12.66 7.37
N MET A 517 -13.65 -12.04 6.97
CA MET A 517 -13.38 -10.64 7.32
C MET A 517 -14.43 -9.68 6.73
N ILE A 518 -14.77 -9.83 5.45
CA ILE A 518 -15.79 -8.99 4.81
C ILE A 518 -17.17 -9.23 5.42
N ASP A 519 -17.54 -10.49 5.68
CA ASP A 519 -18.82 -10.81 6.33
C ASP A 519 -18.89 -10.27 7.76
N ASP A 520 -17.78 -10.29 8.49
CA ASP A 520 -17.70 -9.69 9.83
C ASP A 520 -17.96 -8.19 9.80
N TRP A 521 -17.38 -7.46 8.84
CA TRP A 521 -17.67 -6.02 8.68
C TRP A 521 -19.13 -5.76 8.28
N ARG A 522 -19.71 -6.62 7.44
CA ARG A 522 -21.13 -6.55 7.04
C ARG A 522 -22.09 -6.77 8.19
N LYS A 523 -21.69 -7.42 9.30
CA LYS A 523 -22.51 -7.48 10.52
C LYS A 523 -22.90 -6.08 11.02
N SER A 524 -22.01 -5.09 10.86
CA SER A 524 -22.26 -3.70 11.27
C SER A 524 -22.79 -2.84 10.12
N PHE A 525 -22.17 -2.92 8.95
CA PHE A 525 -22.55 -2.09 7.79
C PHE A 525 -23.85 -2.54 7.11
N GLY A 526 -24.32 -3.76 7.39
CA GLY A 526 -25.37 -4.43 6.62
C GLY A 526 -24.77 -5.18 5.42
N ASN A 527 -25.62 -5.91 4.67
CA ASN A 527 -25.21 -6.69 3.51
C ASN A 527 -24.92 -5.82 2.25
N VAL A 528 -24.04 -4.83 2.41
CA VAL A 528 -23.64 -3.90 1.36
C VAL A 528 -22.74 -4.58 0.31
N PRO A 529 -22.78 -4.12 -0.96
CA PRO A 529 -21.91 -4.67 -2.00
C PRO A 529 -20.43 -4.50 -1.65
N ALA A 530 -19.62 -5.52 -1.97
CA ALA A 530 -18.18 -5.52 -1.73
C ALA A 530 -17.39 -5.76 -3.02
N LEU A 531 -16.38 -4.94 -3.28
CA LEU A 531 -15.46 -5.10 -4.39
C LEU A 531 -14.11 -5.61 -3.87
N ILE A 532 -13.61 -6.67 -4.48
CA ILE A 532 -12.26 -7.19 -4.24
C ILE A 532 -11.43 -6.84 -5.47
N PHE A 533 -10.37 -6.05 -5.29
CA PHE A 533 -9.45 -5.75 -6.39
C PHE A 533 -8.46 -6.90 -6.56
N GLY A 534 -8.43 -7.49 -7.76
CA GLY A 534 -7.39 -8.44 -8.15
C GLY A 534 -6.04 -7.73 -8.23
N LEU A 535 -4.94 -8.38 -7.88
CA LEU A 535 -3.63 -7.75 -8.00
C LEU A 535 -3.29 -7.38 -9.44
N ALA A 536 -2.80 -6.16 -9.63
CA ALA A 536 -2.19 -5.68 -10.87
C ALA A 536 -0.85 -6.38 -11.15
N ASN A 537 -0.35 -6.29 -12.38
CA ASN A 537 0.93 -6.87 -12.78
C ASN A 537 2.09 -6.22 -12.05
N HIS A 538 3.05 -7.06 -11.69
CA HIS A 538 4.27 -6.71 -11.00
C HIS A 538 5.26 -7.87 -11.11
N MET A 539 6.56 -7.60 -11.02
CA MET A 539 7.67 -8.54 -11.21
C MET A 539 7.79 -9.05 -12.65
N SER A 540 8.87 -9.78 -12.91
CA SER A 540 9.19 -10.31 -14.23
C SER A 540 8.13 -11.30 -14.74
N ARG A 541 7.93 -11.28 -16.05
CA ARG A 541 7.25 -12.36 -16.78
C ARG A 541 8.17 -13.56 -16.91
N HIS A 542 7.58 -14.76 -16.94
CA HIS A 542 8.30 -16.01 -17.06
C HIS A 542 7.87 -16.80 -18.31
N ASP A 543 8.84 -17.23 -19.11
CA ASP A 543 8.60 -18.09 -20.27
C ASP A 543 8.34 -19.56 -19.89
N ASP A 544 8.69 -19.97 -18.66
CA ASP A 544 8.41 -21.31 -18.15
C ASP A 544 6.90 -21.48 -17.89
N ALA A 545 6.27 -22.37 -18.64
CA ALA A 545 4.87 -22.72 -18.46
C ALA A 545 4.56 -23.29 -17.05
N ASN A 546 5.56 -23.83 -16.35
CA ASN A 546 5.40 -24.39 -15.01
C ASN A 546 5.56 -23.34 -13.90
N TYR A 547 5.99 -22.11 -14.22
CA TYR A 547 6.01 -21.03 -13.25
C TYR A 547 4.59 -20.73 -12.75
N GLY A 548 4.49 -20.55 -11.43
CA GLY A 548 3.25 -20.28 -10.71
C GLY A 548 3.55 -19.69 -9.35
N GLY A 549 4.08 -18.47 -9.35
CA GLY A 549 4.46 -17.74 -8.15
C GLY A 549 3.28 -17.38 -7.24
N GLY A 550 3.64 -16.85 -6.06
CA GLY A 550 2.67 -16.41 -5.06
C GLY A 550 1.68 -15.36 -5.57
N TRP A 551 2.07 -14.55 -6.55
CA TRP A 551 1.22 -13.50 -7.13
C TRP A 551 0.03 -14.09 -7.91
N ALA A 552 0.28 -15.08 -8.78
CA ALA A 552 -0.77 -15.78 -9.52
C ALA A 552 -1.74 -16.53 -8.59
N LEU A 553 -1.19 -17.23 -7.59
CA LEU A 553 -1.98 -17.94 -6.58
C LEU A 553 -2.87 -16.99 -5.76
N LEU A 554 -2.36 -15.80 -5.45
CA LEU A 554 -3.11 -14.81 -4.69
C LEU A 554 -4.23 -14.16 -5.52
N ARG A 555 -4.01 -13.90 -6.82
CA ARG A 555 -5.08 -13.48 -7.73
C ARG A 555 -6.20 -14.50 -7.79
N GLU A 556 -5.86 -15.78 -7.83
CA GLU A 556 -6.84 -16.86 -7.78
C GLU A 556 -7.59 -16.87 -6.43
N ALA A 557 -6.89 -16.70 -5.31
CA ALA A 557 -7.53 -16.56 -4.00
C ALA A 557 -8.50 -15.37 -3.93
N GLN A 558 -8.17 -14.23 -4.55
CA GLN A 558 -9.05 -13.07 -4.67
C GLN A 558 -10.28 -13.37 -5.54
N ARG A 559 -10.08 -14.01 -6.70
CA ARG A 559 -11.18 -14.42 -7.61
C ARG A 559 -12.14 -15.38 -6.93
N LEU A 560 -11.62 -16.43 -6.30
CA LEU A 560 -12.43 -17.41 -5.58
C LEU A 560 -13.15 -16.79 -4.37
N SER A 561 -12.51 -15.86 -3.66
CA SER A 561 -13.16 -15.13 -2.57
C SER A 561 -14.34 -14.28 -3.06
N ALA A 562 -14.18 -13.61 -4.20
CA ALA A 562 -15.26 -12.82 -4.81
C ALA A 562 -16.43 -13.70 -5.29
N ILE A 563 -16.18 -14.95 -5.72
CA ILE A 563 -17.22 -15.92 -6.07
C ILE A 563 -17.91 -16.47 -4.82
N LYS A 564 -17.17 -16.70 -3.74
CA LYS A 564 -17.68 -17.27 -2.49
C LYS A 564 -18.57 -16.30 -1.72
N LEU A 565 -18.27 -15.00 -1.79
CA LEU A 565 -19.02 -13.96 -1.09
C LEU A 565 -20.29 -13.59 -1.84
N ASP A 566 -21.43 -13.58 -1.14
CA ASP A 566 -22.65 -12.99 -1.65
C ASP A 566 -22.49 -11.47 -1.84
N ASN A 567 -23.18 -10.93 -2.85
CA ASN A 567 -23.16 -9.50 -3.17
C ASN A 567 -21.74 -8.92 -3.30
N ALA A 568 -20.81 -9.68 -3.90
CA ALA A 568 -19.44 -9.26 -4.12
C ALA A 568 -19.01 -9.43 -5.58
N ALA A 569 -17.95 -8.72 -5.98
CA ALA A 569 -17.39 -8.83 -7.32
C ALA A 569 -15.87 -8.62 -7.33
N LEU A 570 -15.20 -9.26 -8.28
CA LEU A 570 -13.79 -9.04 -8.57
C LEU A 570 -13.61 -7.84 -9.50
N VAL A 571 -12.70 -6.94 -9.17
CA VAL A 571 -12.19 -5.92 -10.10
C VAL A 571 -10.90 -6.46 -10.73
N THR A 572 -10.98 -6.92 -11.98
CA THR A 572 -9.84 -7.49 -12.70
C THR A 572 -8.83 -6.41 -13.08
N LEU A 573 -7.57 -6.57 -12.64
CA LEU A 573 -6.46 -5.66 -12.95
C LEU A 573 -5.24 -6.36 -13.55
N ALA A 574 -5.30 -7.64 -13.92
CA ALA A 574 -4.13 -8.42 -14.36
C ALA A 574 -3.55 -8.01 -15.74
N ASP A 575 -4.17 -7.03 -16.40
CA ASP A 575 -3.68 -6.34 -17.60
C ASP A 575 -3.20 -4.92 -17.31
N LEU A 576 -3.42 -4.45 -16.08
CA LEU A 576 -2.93 -3.18 -15.57
C LEU A 576 -1.69 -3.46 -14.72
N GLY A 577 -0.78 -2.50 -14.60
CA GLY A 577 0.47 -2.69 -13.85
C GLY A 577 1.70 -2.62 -14.72
N GLU A 578 2.83 -2.38 -14.06
CA GLU A 578 4.14 -2.40 -14.66
C GLU A 578 4.97 -3.47 -13.95
N TRP A 579 5.73 -4.28 -14.70
CA TRP A 579 6.60 -5.31 -14.12
C TRP A 579 7.58 -4.72 -13.08
N ASN A 580 7.95 -3.45 -13.24
CA ASN A 580 8.92 -2.72 -12.45
C ASN A 580 8.33 -1.75 -11.42
N ASP A 581 7.01 -1.78 -11.20
CA ASP A 581 6.34 -0.97 -10.20
C ASP A 581 5.22 -1.73 -9.52
N ILE A 582 5.30 -1.86 -8.20
CA ILE A 582 4.20 -2.46 -7.44
C ILE A 582 2.99 -1.51 -7.34
N HIS A 583 3.16 -0.23 -7.68
CA HIS A 583 2.14 0.82 -7.60
C HIS A 583 1.71 1.30 -8.99
N PRO A 584 0.83 0.55 -9.70
CA PRO A 584 0.33 0.92 -11.03
C PRO A 584 -0.15 2.36 -11.11
N LEU A 585 0.31 3.10 -12.12
CA LEU A 585 -0.11 4.48 -12.31
C LEU A 585 -1.54 4.60 -12.85
N ASN A 586 -2.04 3.62 -13.61
CA ASN A 586 -3.36 3.67 -14.23
C ASN A 586 -4.52 3.40 -13.24
N LYS A 587 -4.63 4.25 -12.20
CA LYS A 587 -5.69 4.20 -11.19
C LYS A 587 -7.06 4.58 -11.73
N LYS A 588 -7.10 5.40 -12.80
CA LYS A 588 -8.35 5.82 -13.43
C LYS A 588 -9.10 4.64 -14.04
N GLU A 589 -8.39 3.75 -14.75
CA GLU A 589 -9.02 2.54 -15.31
C GLU A 589 -9.42 1.53 -14.23
N ALA A 590 -8.59 1.33 -13.21
CA ALA A 590 -8.94 0.49 -12.06
C ALA A 590 -10.22 0.99 -11.36
N ALA A 591 -10.34 2.31 -11.13
CA ALA A 591 -11.53 2.92 -10.55
C ALA A 591 -12.75 2.83 -11.49
N ARG A 592 -12.57 3.01 -12.81
CA ARG A 592 -13.65 2.83 -13.80
C ARG A 592 -14.23 1.42 -13.70
N ARG A 593 -13.39 0.39 -13.68
CA ARG A 593 -13.82 -1.02 -13.55
C ARG A 593 -14.54 -1.27 -12.23
N ALA A 594 -14.05 -0.70 -11.14
CA ALA A 594 -14.72 -0.76 -9.83
C ALA A 594 -16.12 -0.11 -9.89
N VAL A 595 -16.27 1.04 -10.53
CA VAL A 595 -17.58 1.68 -10.71
C VAL A 595 -18.54 0.79 -11.50
N LEU A 596 -18.09 0.18 -12.60
CA LEU A 596 -18.95 -0.71 -13.38
C LEU A 596 -19.42 -1.90 -12.54
N GLN A 597 -18.52 -2.52 -11.78
CA GLN A 597 -18.88 -3.63 -10.88
C GLN A 597 -19.86 -3.20 -9.79
N MET A 598 -19.65 -2.02 -9.19
CA MET A 598 -20.59 -1.51 -8.17
C MET A 598 -21.98 -1.26 -8.76
N LEU A 599 -22.07 -0.66 -9.94
CA LEU A 599 -23.36 -0.40 -10.59
C LEU A 599 -24.11 -1.71 -10.89
N ARG A 600 -23.39 -2.76 -11.33
CA ARG A 600 -23.95 -4.09 -11.53
C ARG A 600 -24.50 -4.67 -10.23
N LEU A 601 -23.71 -4.66 -9.15
CA LEU A 601 -24.14 -5.16 -7.83
C LEU A 601 -25.34 -4.38 -7.28
N ARG A 602 -25.46 -3.10 -7.62
CA ARG A 602 -26.63 -2.25 -7.29
C ARG A 602 -27.83 -2.44 -8.23
N GLY A 603 -27.78 -3.43 -9.12
CA GLY A 603 -28.90 -3.87 -9.93
C GLY A 603 -29.01 -3.23 -11.31
N ASP A 604 -28.01 -2.45 -11.76
CA ASP A 604 -27.98 -2.02 -13.16
C ASP A 604 -27.66 -3.22 -14.06
N ARG A 605 -28.69 -3.75 -14.73
CA ARG A 605 -28.55 -4.92 -15.62
C ARG A 605 -28.02 -4.56 -17.02
N LYS A 606 -27.90 -3.27 -17.33
CA LYS A 606 -27.42 -2.80 -18.65
C LYS A 606 -25.92 -2.56 -18.66
N VAL A 607 -25.30 -2.41 -17.49
CA VAL A 607 -23.86 -2.20 -17.39
C VAL A 607 -23.12 -3.52 -17.63
N ILE A 608 -22.18 -3.50 -18.57
CA ILE A 608 -21.22 -4.59 -18.74
C ILE A 608 -20.03 -4.26 -17.86
N ALA A 609 -19.90 -5.02 -16.76
CA ALA A 609 -19.01 -4.69 -15.66
C ALA A 609 -17.78 -5.59 -15.52
N GLU A 610 -17.78 -6.72 -16.21
CA GLU A 610 -16.67 -7.64 -16.31
C GLU A 610 -16.59 -8.16 -17.75
N GLY A 611 -15.38 -8.54 -18.17
CA GLY A 611 -15.23 -9.31 -19.39
C GLY A 611 -15.83 -10.71 -19.23
N PRO A 612 -15.82 -11.53 -20.29
CA PRO A 612 -16.30 -12.91 -20.21
C PRO A 612 -15.67 -13.68 -19.04
N THR A 613 -16.49 -14.39 -18.28
CA THR A 613 -16.04 -15.09 -17.06
C THR A 613 -15.94 -16.58 -17.30
N PHE A 614 -14.89 -17.21 -16.76
CA PHE A 614 -14.73 -18.66 -16.81
C PHE A 614 -15.99 -19.34 -16.24
N ARG A 615 -16.57 -20.28 -17.00
CA ARG A 615 -17.74 -21.08 -16.60
C ARG A 615 -17.37 -22.51 -16.31
N SER A 616 -16.68 -23.16 -17.24
CA SER A 616 -16.33 -24.58 -17.15
C SER A 616 -15.22 -24.95 -18.13
N VAL A 617 -14.57 -26.08 -17.89
CA VAL A 617 -13.69 -26.74 -18.85
C VAL A 617 -14.20 -28.16 -19.09
N ARG A 618 -14.08 -28.64 -20.32
CA ARG A 618 -14.32 -30.04 -20.70
C ARG A 618 -13.17 -30.52 -21.58
N TYR A 619 -12.78 -31.78 -21.43
CA TYR A 619 -11.67 -32.37 -22.17
C TYR A 619 -12.20 -33.35 -23.21
N GLU A 620 -11.75 -33.20 -24.46
CA GLU A 620 -12.16 -34.05 -25.59
C GLU A 620 -10.93 -34.48 -26.38
N GLY A 621 -10.51 -35.74 -26.22
CA GLY A 621 -9.29 -36.23 -26.84
C GLY A 621 -8.09 -35.40 -26.39
N ASN A 622 -7.38 -34.78 -27.33
CA ASN A 622 -6.22 -33.93 -27.07
C ASN A 622 -6.58 -32.43 -26.89
N ARG A 623 -7.85 -32.10 -26.67
CA ARG A 623 -8.33 -30.71 -26.59
C ARG A 623 -8.91 -30.41 -25.21
N ALA A 624 -8.62 -29.22 -24.69
CA ALA A 624 -9.39 -28.64 -23.60
C ALA A 624 -10.32 -27.56 -24.18
N ILE A 625 -11.60 -27.63 -23.87
CA ILE A 625 -12.62 -26.68 -24.34
C ILE A 625 -13.08 -25.89 -23.13
N VAL A 626 -12.70 -24.62 -23.09
CA VAL A 626 -13.00 -23.69 -22.01
C VAL A 626 -14.22 -22.87 -22.40
N THR A 627 -15.29 -22.98 -21.63
CA THR A 627 -16.52 -22.21 -21.84
C THR A 627 -16.53 -20.98 -20.94
N PHE A 628 -16.89 -19.85 -21.52
CA PHE A 628 -17.05 -18.57 -20.83
C PHE A 628 -18.51 -18.14 -20.81
N ASN A 629 -18.97 -17.51 -19.74
CA ASN A 629 -20.20 -16.73 -19.73
C ASN A 629 -19.95 -15.40 -20.46
N VAL A 630 -20.90 -15.01 -21.32
CA VAL A 630 -20.82 -13.79 -22.13
C VAL A 630 -22.15 -13.04 -22.01
N MET A 631 -22.06 -11.77 -21.60
CA MET A 631 -23.24 -10.90 -21.47
C MET A 631 -23.83 -10.55 -22.84
N PRO A 632 -25.15 -10.25 -22.93
CA PRO A 632 -25.76 -9.76 -24.15
C PRO A 632 -25.02 -8.55 -24.73
N GLY A 633 -24.65 -8.61 -26.01
CA GLY A 633 -23.88 -7.55 -26.68
C GLY A 633 -22.36 -7.63 -26.51
N ASP A 634 -21.84 -8.57 -25.73
CA ASP A 634 -20.41 -8.83 -25.61
C ASP A 634 -19.98 -10.10 -26.39
N SER A 635 -18.69 -10.31 -26.58
CA SER A 635 -18.09 -11.53 -27.15
C SER A 635 -16.60 -11.55 -26.86
N LEU A 636 -16.04 -12.74 -26.72
CA LEU A 636 -14.59 -12.92 -26.65
C LEU A 636 -13.92 -12.37 -27.91
N CYS A 637 -12.90 -11.56 -27.70
CA CYS A 637 -12.00 -11.08 -28.72
C CYS A 637 -10.55 -11.10 -28.21
N ILE A 638 -9.62 -10.99 -29.14
CA ILE A 638 -8.22 -10.76 -28.83
C ILE A 638 -8.06 -9.27 -28.54
N ALA A 639 -7.20 -8.92 -27.58
CA ALA A 639 -6.90 -7.55 -27.21
C ALA A 639 -6.73 -6.65 -28.45
N PRO A 640 -7.42 -5.51 -28.56
CA PRO A 640 -7.22 -4.60 -29.67
C PRO A 640 -5.78 -4.10 -29.70
N SER A 641 -5.22 -3.93 -30.89
CA SER A 641 -3.85 -3.43 -31.14
C SER A 641 -3.55 -2.03 -30.55
N THR A 642 -4.54 -1.39 -29.91
CA THR A 642 -4.48 -0.07 -29.27
C THR A 642 -4.26 -0.11 -27.75
N VAL A 643 -4.00 -1.26 -27.12
CA VAL A 643 -3.49 -1.28 -25.74
C VAL A 643 -1.97 -1.13 -25.77
N GLN A 644 -1.49 0.12 -25.75
CA GLN A 644 -0.10 0.45 -25.38
C GLN A 644 -0.08 0.88 -23.92
N HIS A 645 0.87 0.38 -23.13
CA HIS A 645 1.87 1.19 -22.41
C HIS A 645 3.15 0.35 -22.20
N THR A 646 4.31 0.97 -22.47
CA THR A 646 5.68 0.41 -22.62
C THR A 646 6.23 -0.28 -21.35
N SER A 647 7.34 -1.05 -21.31
CA SER A 647 8.51 -1.24 -22.22
C SER A 647 8.97 -2.71 -22.32
N GLN A 648 8.17 -3.68 -21.86
CA GLN A 648 8.32 -5.11 -22.23
C GLN A 648 6.98 -5.80 -22.59
N GLY A 649 5.90 -5.04 -22.77
CA GLY A 649 4.61 -5.58 -23.20
C GLY A 649 4.57 -5.87 -24.70
N ILE A 650 4.80 -7.12 -25.10
CA ILE A 650 4.55 -7.59 -26.47
C ILE A 650 3.08 -7.33 -26.81
N ILE A 651 2.85 -6.38 -27.72
CA ILE A 651 1.61 -6.32 -28.50
C ILE A 651 1.62 -7.54 -29.39
N THR A 652 0.59 -8.38 -29.31
CA THR A 652 0.38 -9.46 -30.26
C THR A 652 -0.05 -8.84 -31.60
N THR A 653 0.92 -8.36 -32.40
CA THR A 653 0.65 -7.83 -33.75
C THR A 653 0.29 -8.93 -34.74
N ASP A 654 0.50 -10.19 -34.34
CA ASP A 654 0.18 -11.39 -35.11
C ASP A 654 -1.25 -11.90 -34.92
N GLY A 655 -2.05 -11.23 -34.08
CA GLY A 655 -3.44 -11.61 -33.83
C GLY A 655 -3.60 -12.98 -33.18
N LYS A 656 -2.57 -13.48 -32.46
CA LYS A 656 -2.65 -14.77 -31.76
C LYS A 656 -3.06 -14.60 -30.30
N LEU A 657 -3.99 -15.45 -29.88
CA LEU A 657 -4.39 -15.61 -28.49
C LEU A 657 -3.30 -16.33 -27.70
N ARG A 658 -2.90 -15.75 -26.56
CA ARG A 658 -1.80 -16.22 -25.69
C ARG A 658 -2.25 -16.24 -24.22
N GLY A 659 -1.40 -16.80 -23.36
CA GLY A 659 -1.61 -16.81 -21.91
C GLY A 659 -2.30 -18.07 -21.39
N PHE A 660 -2.67 -19.01 -22.27
CA PHE A 660 -3.18 -20.32 -21.90
C PHE A 660 -2.05 -21.35 -21.72
N LYS A 661 -2.15 -22.10 -20.64
CA LYS A 661 -1.29 -23.24 -20.33
C LYS A 661 -2.20 -24.45 -20.05
N ILE A 662 -1.87 -25.61 -20.59
CA ILE A 662 -2.59 -26.86 -20.31
C ILE A 662 -1.63 -27.92 -19.78
N ALA A 663 -2.11 -28.82 -18.93
CA ALA A 663 -1.35 -29.93 -18.39
C ALA A 663 -2.16 -31.22 -18.43
N GLU A 664 -1.46 -32.35 -18.42
CA GLU A 664 -2.07 -33.64 -18.10
C GLU A 664 -2.29 -33.75 -16.57
N ALA A 665 -2.78 -34.90 -16.10
CA ALA A 665 -3.07 -35.13 -14.68
C ALA A 665 -1.84 -34.93 -13.77
N ASN A 666 -0.63 -35.10 -14.30
CA ASN A 666 0.64 -34.88 -13.60
C ASN A 666 0.88 -33.40 -13.19
N GLY A 667 0.13 -32.45 -13.75
CA GLY A 667 0.27 -31.03 -13.46
C GLY A 667 1.51 -30.36 -14.06
N ARG A 668 2.18 -30.97 -15.04
CA ARG A 668 3.24 -30.33 -15.82
C ARG A 668 2.60 -29.53 -16.94
N PHE A 669 2.69 -28.21 -16.85
CA PHE A 669 2.06 -27.29 -17.78
C PHE A 669 2.93 -27.03 -19.01
N HIS A 670 2.26 -26.91 -20.14
CA HIS A 670 2.80 -26.52 -21.44
C HIS A 670 1.95 -25.38 -22.02
N TRP A 671 2.57 -24.49 -22.78
CA TRP A 671 1.84 -23.46 -23.52
C TRP A 671 0.86 -24.10 -24.50
N ALA A 672 -0.31 -23.49 -24.65
CA ALA A 672 -1.36 -23.96 -25.55
C ALA A 672 -1.65 -22.93 -26.65
N ASP A 673 -1.85 -23.44 -27.86
CA ASP A 673 -2.55 -22.70 -28.91
C ASP A 673 -4.03 -22.58 -28.53
N ALA A 674 -4.64 -21.44 -28.85
CA ALA A 674 -6.00 -21.12 -28.43
C ALA A 674 -6.83 -20.54 -29.57
N GLU A 675 -8.01 -21.10 -29.80
CA GLU A 675 -8.95 -20.69 -30.85
C GLU A 675 -10.31 -20.30 -30.25
N ILE A 676 -10.75 -19.06 -30.48
CA ILE A 676 -12.07 -18.58 -30.08
C ILE A 676 -13.12 -19.15 -31.04
N ARG A 677 -14.14 -19.83 -30.49
CA ARG A 677 -15.28 -20.32 -31.27
C ARG A 677 -16.40 -19.27 -31.36
N PRO A 678 -17.31 -19.38 -32.34
CA PRO A 678 -18.48 -18.52 -32.42
C PRO A 678 -19.31 -18.56 -31.13
N ALA A 679 -19.86 -17.42 -30.72
CA ALA A 679 -20.67 -17.32 -29.52
C ALA A 679 -22.01 -18.07 -29.66
N ASP A 680 -22.35 -18.88 -28.67
CA ASP A 680 -23.69 -19.40 -28.45
C ASP A 680 -24.53 -18.34 -27.74
N ARG A 681 -25.17 -17.49 -28.55
CA ARG A 681 -26.02 -16.39 -28.09
C ARG A 681 -27.24 -16.87 -27.31
N LYS A 682 -27.72 -18.10 -27.57
CA LYS A 682 -28.90 -18.65 -26.90
C LYS A 682 -28.58 -18.98 -25.44
N ASN A 683 -27.40 -19.55 -25.20
CA ASN A 683 -26.96 -19.95 -23.86
C ASN A 683 -26.11 -18.89 -23.16
N GLY A 684 -25.80 -17.77 -23.82
CA GLY A 684 -24.96 -16.71 -23.28
C GLY A 684 -23.53 -17.18 -23.05
N THR A 685 -23.01 -18.02 -23.95
CA THR A 685 -21.69 -18.65 -23.80
C THR A 685 -20.82 -18.51 -25.04
N GLN A 686 -19.51 -18.63 -24.84
CA GLN A 686 -18.56 -18.73 -25.93
C GLN A 686 -17.38 -19.60 -25.50
N ASP A 687 -16.91 -20.45 -26.41
CA ASP A 687 -15.86 -21.41 -26.13
C ASP A 687 -14.50 -20.93 -26.66
N VAL A 688 -13.43 -21.31 -25.97
CA VAL A 688 -12.05 -21.30 -26.45
C VAL A 688 -11.54 -22.74 -26.47
N VAL A 689 -11.06 -23.19 -27.62
CA VAL A 689 -10.46 -24.53 -27.77
C VAL A 689 -8.95 -24.41 -27.64
N LEU A 690 -8.38 -25.23 -26.77
CA LEU A 690 -6.96 -25.27 -26.45
C LEU A 690 -6.33 -26.58 -26.90
N THR A 691 -5.15 -26.48 -27.51
CA THR A 691 -4.32 -27.63 -27.92
C THR A 691 -2.84 -27.37 -27.64
N SER A 692 -2.07 -28.43 -27.39
CA SER A 692 -0.61 -28.35 -27.32
C SER A 692 0.00 -29.60 -27.91
N ALA A 693 1.07 -29.47 -28.69
CA ALA A 693 1.81 -30.61 -29.24
C ALA A 693 2.43 -31.50 -28.15
N GLU A 694 2.63 -30.94 -26.96
CA GLU A 694 3.26 -31.59 -25.80
C GLU A 694 2.25 -32.25 -24.85
N VAL A 695 0.94 -32.05 -25.05
CA VAL A 695 -0.10 -32.52 -24.13
C VAL A 695 -1.14 -33.33 -24.89
N SER A 696 -1.15 -34.65 -24.64
CA SER A 696 -2.00 -35.60 -25.36
C SER A 696 -3.34 -35.83 -24.66
N ASN A 697 -3.37 -35.77 -23.33
CA ASN A 697 -4.56 -35.97 -22.51
C ASN A 697 -4.71 -34.83 -21.49
N PRO A 698 -5.20 -33.65 -21.92
CA PRO A 698 -5.33 -32.49 -21.04
C PRO A 698 -6.31 -32.77 -19.90
N ALA A 699 -5.95 -32.30 -18.71
CA ALA A 699 -6.72 -32.43 -17.47
C ALA A 699 -6.69 -31.19 -16.59
N LYS A 700 -5.90 -30.17 -16.94
CA LYS A 700 -5.83 -28.88 -16.23
C LYS A 700 -5.62 -27.74 -17.21
N VAL A 701 -6.18 -26.58 -16.90
CA VAL A 701 -6.04 -25.35 -17.68
C VAL A 701 -5.70 -24.19 -16.74
N ARG A 702 -4.77 -23.34 -17.19
CA ARG A 702 -4.47 -22.05 -16.58
C ARG A 702 -4.54 -20.95 -17.63
N TYR A 703 -5.11 -19.81 -17.26
CA TYR A 703 -5.06 -18.59 -18.07
C TYR A 703 -4.47 -17.45 -17.24
N GLY A 704 -3.52 -16.72 -17.81
CA GLY A 704 -2.90 -15.56 -17.15
C GLY A 704 -2.15 -15.91 -15.86
N TRP A 705 -1.57 -17.11 -15.79
CA TRP A 705 -0.93 -17.64 -14.59
C TRP A 705 0.57 -17.33 -14.54
N ASP A 706 0.87 -16.11 -14.09
CA ASP A 706 2.22 -15.55 -13.89
C ASP A 706 2.12 -14.32 -12.95
N ASP A 707 3.27 -13.73 -12.60
CA ASP A 707 3.33 -12.47 -11.86
C ASP A 707 2.95 -11.28 -12.77
N ASP A 708 3.56 -11.20 -13.97
CA ASP A 708 3.21 -10.27 -15.06
C ASP A 708 2.72 -11.03 -16.33
N PRO A 709 1.52 -11.64 -16.29
CA PRO A 709 0.98 -12.38 -17.42
C PRO A 709 0.63 -11.47 -18.59
N LEU A 710 0.84 -11.97 -19.81
CA LEU A 710 0.29 -11.35 -20.99
C LEU A 710 -1.21 -11.67 -21.11
N ILE A 711 -2.07 -10.72 -20.77
CA ILE A 711 -3.52 -10.82 -20.93
C ILE A 711 -3.89 -10.46 -22.36
N THR A 712 -4.39 -11.44 -23.12
CA THR A 712 -4.79 -11.24 -24.53
C THR A 712 -6.25 -11.56 -24.82
N LEU A 713 -6.95 -12.21 -23.90
CA LEU A 713 -8.38 -12.51 -24.00
C LEU A 713 -9.22 -11.41 -23.33
N TYR A 714 -10.07 -10.77 -24.12
CA TYR A 714 -10.95 -9.67 -23.70
C TYR A 714 -12.39 -9.95 -24.13
N GLY A 715 -13.32 -9.21 -23.53
CA GLY A 715 -14.61 -8.95 -24.16
C GLY A 715 -14.49 -7.83 -25.20
N SER A 716 -15.34 -7.87 -26.22
CA SER A 716 -15.53 -6.81 -27.21
C SER A 716 -15.86 -5.44 -26.60
N THR A 717 -16.24 -5.40 -25.33
CA THR A 717 -16.42 -4.18 -24.52
C THR A 717 -15.13 -3.59 -23.95
N GLY A 718 -13.97 -4.21 -24.21
CA GLY A 718 -12.67 -3.75 -23.74
C GLY A 718 -12.34 -4.12 -22.29
N LEU A 719 -13.07 -5.08 -21.69
CA LEU A 719 -12.78 -5.60 -20.36
C LEU A 719 -12.04 -6.95 -20.45
N PRO A 720 -10.97 -7.16 -19.68
CA PRO A 720 -10.18 -8.39 -19.74
C PRO A 720 -10.90 -9.56 -19.09
N VAL A 721 -10.59 -10.77 -19.55
CA VAL A 721 -10.87 -12.01 -18.82
C VAL A 721 -9.90 -12.09 -17.63
N ALA A 722 -10.43 -12.38 -16.44
CA ALA A 722 -9.61 -12.56 -15.24
C ALA A 722 -8.76 -13.84 -15.35
N PRO A 723 -7.52 -13.85 -14.82
CA PRO A 723 -6.76 -15.09 -14.65
C PRO A 723 -7.54 -16.15 -13.87
N PHE A 724 -7.34 -17.42 -14.20
CA PHE A 724 -7.96 -18.53 -13.50
C PHE A 724 -7.14 -19.83 -13.66
N GLU A 725 -7.38 -20.77 -12.75
CA GLU A 725 -7.06 -22.18 -12.92
C GLU A 725 -8.36 -23.00 -12.96
N ALA A 726 -8.37 -24.04 -13.79
CA ALA A 726 -9.48 -24.98 -13.92
C ALA A 726 -8.94 -26.40 -14.02
N HIS A 727 -9.70 -27.35 -13.45
CA HIS A 727 -9.40 -28.78 -13.44
C HIS A 727 -10.58 -29.55 -13.97
#